data_AF-A0A969Z7F0-F1
#
_entry.id   AF-A0A969Z7F0-F1
#
_cell.length_a   1.000
_cell.length_b   1.000
_cell.length_c   1.000
_cell.angle_alpha   90.00
_cell.angle_beta   90.00
_cell.angle_gamma   90.00
#
_symmetry.space_group_name_H-M   'P 1'
#
loop_
_entity.id
_entity.type
_entity.pdbx_description
1 polymer ?
#
loop_
_entity_poly.entity_id
_entity_poly.type
_entity_poly.pdbx_seq_one_letter_code
_entity_poly.pdbx_strand_id
1 'polypeptide(L)'
;MLCPTPERKNLYERVREAYNNGYDFIVIVDEEHLNKTVKAESIIDFIDPKYIVRVSATTKTNKEAEYIEIDELDVINAGLITRALYINENVTNEKVLTNEHEYLLDLAINKRKAIKEEYLNRNIQVNPLVIIQLPNKSEELIKQLEDLLEEKGYSYNRKNLAICLAARKENLEDIENNESHQAVLIMKQAISTGWDCPRAKILVKLRDNMSEDFETQTIGRIRRMPQAHHYENTLLDNCYLYTFDEKYEQSVKQELGKNAKNAKVIFLKQEYKDFVLKKMSIESDFDGFDDRETFNILYKYYVDKYNLTSSKKNNKTILEANGYVFKDTIDNYIVKGKFIRLDEIQDAQRMKVESAVNPSKNGYEYRDSITEIASKIGIRYDRTKLMLERLFLKSKLFSKKFVDLSLLEFYAFIINNHDTIKHDFEEAVNQKARQMKMKLEGIKESNWRMPQEDYINYDPQMKDTTVYEKNTYKEYPSSRVKSRSESMFEFYCETSDNIKWFYKNGESADNYFSIVYVNAVQKKFHFYPDYIICDKNDKIWIIETKGGESATGESKNIDIKVENKFFEHFGFKVVDMIGEYELLSLSFEGTNPKFNDNARKMKIDNKEFTIYYSPECPFIINCLNEVMEYAKENNISLNVIKIDTLEKAKNVPCVFNNWANFYKGKYISNTLLNKNSFERIIK
;
A
#
# COMPACT_ATOMS: atom_id res chain seq x y z
N MET A 1 0.51 63.71 -24.86
CA MET A 1 -0.71 62.89 -24.82
C MET A 1 -0.34 61.48 -25.27
N LEU A 2 -0.19 60.57 -24.33
CA LEU A 2 -0.04 59.14 -24.61
C LEU A 2 -1.46 58.54 -24.57
N CYS A 3 -1.89 57.90 -25.66
CA CYS A 3 -3.14 57.14 -25.69
C CYS A 3 -3.12 56.03 -24.63
N PRO A 4 -4.17 55.87 -23.80
CA PRO A 4 -4.31 54.70 -22.95
C PRO A 4 -4.66 53.49 -23.81
N THR A 5 -3.97 52.37 -23.59
CA THR A 5 -4.32 51.06 -24.15
C THR A 5 -5.71 50.61 -23.70
N PRO A 6 -6.47 49.83 -24.50
CA PRO A 6 -7.76 49.30 -24.08
C PRO A 6 -7.55 48.29 -22.94
N GLU A 7 -8.22 48.51 -21.81
CA GLU A 7 -8.30 47.52 -20.73
C GLU A 7 -8.86 46.21 -21.30
N ARG A 8 -8.10 45.11 -21.18
CA ARG A 8 -8.60 43.78 -21.54
C ARG A 8 -9.66 43.40 -20.51
N LYS A 9 -10.94 43.43 -20.90
CA LYS A 9 -12.07 42.93 -20.09
C LYS A 9 -11.74 41.57 -19.49
N ASN A 10 -12.04 41.38 -18.20
CA ASN A 10 -11.81 40.11 -17.52
C ASN A 10 -12.84 39.04 -17.95
N LEU A 11 -12.58 37.76 -17.63
CA LEU A 11 -13.45 36.63 -18.01
C LEU A 11 -14.90 36.85 -17.56
N TYR A 12 -15.10 37.37 -16.34
CA TYR A 12 -16.43 37.58 -15.77
C TYR A 12 -17.26 38.60 -16.57
N GLU A 13 -16.62 39.68 -17.00
CA GLU A 13 -17.24 40.70 -17.86
C GLU A 13 -17.57 40.15 -19.25
N ARG A 14 -16.70 39.31 -19.82
CA ARG A 14 -16.91 38.69 -21.12
C ARG A 14 -18.08 37.71 -21.13
N VAL A 15 -18.21 36.91 -20.08
CA VAL A 15 -19.35 35.99 -19.90
C VAL A 15 -20.66 36.76 -19.76
N ARG A 16 -20.69 37.83 -18.95
CA ARG A 16 -21.90 38.69 -18.83
C ARG A 16 -22.27 39.37 -20.14
N GLU A 17 -21.28 39.88 -20.88
CA GLU A 17 -21.50 40.46 -22.20
C GLU A 17 -22.05 39.42 -23.20
N ALA A 18 -21.54 38.20 -23.15
CA ALA A 18 -22.04 37.11 -24.00
C ALA A 18 -23.50 36.78 -23.69
N TYR A 19 -23.88 36.69 -22.41
CA TYR A 19 -25.28 36.51 -22.00
C TYR A 19 -26.18 37.67 -22.45
N ASN A 20 -25.71 38.90 -22.28
CA ASN A 20 -26.45 40.09 -22.74
C ASN A 20 -26.67 40.10 -24.27
N ASN A 21 -25.80 39.43 -25.01
CA ASN A 21 -25.91 39.24 -26.46
C ASN A 21 -26.69 37.96 -26.85
N GLY A 22 -27.24 37.23 -25.87
CA GLY A 22 -28.07 36.04 -26.11
C GLY A 22 -27.30 34.76 -26.46
N TYR A 23 -26.02 34.67 -26.10
CA TYR A 23 -25.25 33.42 -26.29
C TYR A 23 -25.47 32.44 -25.14
N ASP A 24 -25.70 31.17 -25.47
CA ASP A 24 -25.66 30.04 -24.54
C ASP A 24 -24.23 29.46 -24.46
N PHE A 25 -23.84 28.95 -23.29
CA PHE A 25 -22.54 28.29 -23.10
C PHE A 25 -22.68 26.77 -23.01
N ILE A 26 -21.71 26.07 -23.61
CA ILE A 26 -21.44 24.65 -23.36
C ILE A 26 -20.00 24.58 -22.85
N VAL A 27 -19.79 23.92 -21.71
CA VAL A 27 -18.46 23.76 -21.11
C VAL A 27 -18.01 22.33 -21.30
N ILE A 28 -16.81 22.13 -21.84
CA ILE A 28 -16.14 20.84 -21.92
C ILE A 28 -15.01 20.84 -20.91
N VAL A 29 -15.05 19.91 -19.96
CA VAL A 29 -14.00 19.70 -18.96
C VAL A 29 -13.25 18.43 -19.34
N ASP A 30 -12.07 18.61 -19.92
CA ASP A 30 -11.14 17.50 -20.20
C ASP A 30 -10.38 17.10 -18.93
N GLU A 31 -9.99 15.83 -18.85
CA GLU A 31 -9.38 15.20 -17.67
C GLU A 31 -10.04 15.61 -16.34
N GLU A 32 -11.36 15.40 -16.24
CA GLU A 32 -12.16 15.85 -15.10
C GLU A 32 -11.53 15.51 -13.74
N HIS A 33 -10.96 14.31 -13.60
CA HIS A 33 -10.35 13.85 -12.34
C HIS A 33 -9.19 14.74 -11.86
N LEU A 34 -8.52 15.48 -12.75
CA LEU A 34 -7.46 16.44 -12.41
C LEU A 34 -8.00 17.86 -12.22
N ASN A 35 -9.07 18.21 -12.95
CA ASN A 35 -9.55 19.59 -13.07
C ASN A 35 -10.75 19.93 -12.15
N LYS A 36 -11.19 18.98 -11.32
CA LYS A 36 -12.26 19.16 -10.33
C LYS A 36 -11.78 19.88 -9.07
N THR A 37 -11.60 21.19 -9.17
CA THR A 37 -11.15 22.06 -8.07
C THR A 37 -12.20 23.08 -7.67
N VAL A 38 -12.16 23.62 -6.44
CA VAL A 38 -13.05 24.73 -6.01
C VAL A 38 -13.00 25.91 -6.97
N LYS A 39 -11.81 26.23 -7.50
CA LYS A 39 -11.66 27.31 -8.46
C LYS A 39 -12.34 26.99 -9.79
N ALA A 40 -12.13 25.80 -10.34
CA ALA A 40 -12.76 25.40 -11.60
C ALA A 40 -14.29 25.37 -11.47
N GLU A 41 -14.83 24.76 -10.41
CA GLU A 41 -16.28 24.73 -10.16
C GLU A 41 -16.83 26.14 -9.97
N SER A 42 -16.16 27.02 -9.23
CA SER A 42 -16.61 28.42 -9.08
C SER A 42 -16.66 29.19 -10.41
N ILE A 43 -15.80 28.84 -11.38
CA ILE A 43 -15.80 29.43 -12.72
C ILE A 43 -16.93 28.83 -13.55
N ILE A 44 -17.14 27.51 -13.49
CA ILE A 44 -18.24 26.82 -14.19
C ILE A 44 -19.59 27.32 -13.69
N ASP A 45 -19.79 27.42 -12.38
CA ASP A 45 -20.98 27.98 -11.74
C ASP A 45 -21.24 29.42 -12.19
N PHE A 46 -20.17 30.21 -12.32
CA PHE A 46 -20.30 31.58 -12.82
C PHE A 46 -20.63 31.64 -14.31
N ILE A 47 -20.10 30.72 -15.12
CA ILE A 47 -20.42 30.62 -16.54
C ILE A 47 -21.89 30.22 -16.72
N ASP A 48 -22.52 29.54 -15.76
CA ASP A 48 -23.91 29.07 -15.82
C ASP A 48 -24.26 28.33 -17.14
N PRO A 49 -23.42 27.36 -17.58
CA PRO A 49 -23.58 26.77 -18.89
C PRO A 49 -24.84 25.90 -19.00
N LYS A 50 -25.41 25.87 -20.19
CA LYS A 50 -26.57 25.03 -20.53
C LYS A 50 -26.24 23.54 -20.46
N TYR A 51 -25.02 23.17 -20.84
CA TYR A 51 -24.50 21.82 -20.78
C TYR A 51 -23.06 21.81 -20.29
N ILE A 52 -22.72 20.82 -19.48
CA ILE A 52 -21.36 20.53 -19.04
C ILE A 52 -21.04 19.12 -19.52
N VAL A 53 -20.08 19.00 -20.43
CA VAL A 53 -19.54 17.71 -20.88
C VAL A 53 -18.24 17.47 -20.15
N ARG A 54 -18.18 16.41 -19.35
CA ARG A 54 -16.99 16.06 -18.58
C ARG A 54 -16.39 14.78 -19.16
N VAL A 55 -15.13 14.85 -19.55
CA VAL A 55 -14.43 13.78 -20.27
C VAL A 55 -13.25 13.32 -19.42
N SER A 56 -13.11 12.02 -19.24
CA SER A 56 -11.91 11.41 -18.70
C SER A 56 -11.87 9.91 -18.95
N ALA A 57 -10.66 9.35 -19.10
CA ALA A 57 -10.43 7.91 -19.18
C ALA A 57 -10.80 7.17 -17.88
N THR A 58 -10.87 7.88 -16.75
CA THR A 58 -11.17 7.31 -15.41
C THR A 58 -12.45 7.92 -14.81
N THR A 59 -13.38 8.38 -15.67
CA THR A 59 -14.60 9.06 -15.23
C THR A 59 -15.47 8.14 -14.39
N LYS A 60 -15.86 8.65 -13.23
CA LYS A 60 -16.64 7.94 -12.23
C LYS A 60 -18.11 8.26 -12.44
N THR A 61 -18.97 7.25 -12.40
CA THR A 61 -20.41 7.40 -12.62
C THR A 61 -21.00 8.38 -11.61
N ASN A 62 -21.55 9.48 -12.11
CA ASN A 62 -22.35 10.42 -11.34
C ASN A 62 -23.83 10.17 -11.65
N LYS A 63 -24.64 9.82 -10.64
CA LYS A 63 -26.08 9.57 -10.82
C LYS A 63 -26.87 10.83 -11.20
N GLU A 64 -26.28 12.02 -11.02
CA GLU A 64 -26.88 13.31 -11.35
C GLU A 64 -26.55 13.79 -12.77
N ALA A 65 -25.74 13.04 -13.53
CA ALA A 65 -25.36 13.35 -14.90
C ALA A 65 -25.65 12.17 -15.83
N GLU A 66 -25.91 12.47 -17.11
CA GLU A 66 -25.93 11.43 -18.14
C GLU A 66 -24.53 10.84 -18.29
N TYR A 67 -24.40 9.54 -18.08
CA TYR A 67 -23.13 8.83 -18.16
C TYR A 67 -23.05 8.04 -19.45
N ILE A 68 -22.10 8.42 -20.30
CA ILE A 68 -21.81 7.75 -21.57
C ILE A 68 -20.47 7.05 -21.43
N GLU A 69 -20.49 5.73 -21.37
CA GLU A 69 -19.30 4.89 -21.41
C GLU A 69 -19.02 4.50 -22.87
N ILE A 70 -17.79 4.72 -23.33
CA ILE A 70 -17.35 4.25 -24.65
C ILE A 70 -16.64 2.91 -24.42
N ASP A 71 -17.22 1.80 -24.92
CA ASP A 71 -16.62 0.47 -24.77
C ASP A 71 -15.28 0.43 -25.53
N GLU A 72 -14.28 -0.19 -24.90
CA GLU A 72 -12.94 -0.33 -25.47
C GLU A 72 -12.96 -1.03 -26.84
N LEU A 73 -13.85 -2.01 -27.04
CA LEU A 73 -14.02 -2.69 -28.32
C LEU A 73 -14.55 -1.75 -29.41
N ASP A 74 -15.39 -0.77 -29.07
CA ASP A 74 -15.89 0.19 -30.05
C ASP A 74 -14.76 1.10 -30.54
N VAL A 75 -13.88 1.53 -29.63
CA VAL A 75 -12.68 2.32 -29.96
C VAL A 75 -11.69 1.52 -30.80
N ILE A 76 -11.52 0.22 -30.50
CA ILE A 76 -10.74 -0.71 -31.31
C ILE A 76 -11.37 -0.83 -32.71
N ASN A 77 -12.68 -1.10 -32.79
CA ASN A 77 -13.37 -1.28 -34.07
C ASN A 77 -13.37 -0.01 -34.93
N ALA A 78 -13.32 1.17 -34.31
CA ALA A 78 -13.15 2.45 -34.99
C ALA A 78 -11.72 2.69 -35.52
N GLY A 79 -10.75 1.81 -35.23
CA GLY A 79 -9.37 1.92 -35.68
C GLY A 79 -8.53 2.95 -34.92
N LEU A 80 -9.05 3.53 -33.83
CA LEU A 80 -8.40 4.60 -33.07
C LEU A 80 -7.28 4.07 -32.17
N ILE A 81 -7.44 2.86 -31.64
CA ILE A 81 -6.45 2.19 -30.80
C ILE A 81 -6.09 0.79 -31.31
N THR A 82 -4.97 0.26 -30.83
CA THR A 82 -4.46 -1.07 -31.15
C THR A 82 -5.41 -2.17 -30.68
N ARG A 83 -5.40 -3.28 -31.42
CA ARG A 83 -6.29 -4.43 -31.20
C ARG A 83 -5.94 -5.24 -29.96
N ALA A 84 -4.67 -5.24 -29.55
CA ALA A 84 -4.18 -5.94 -28.37
C ALA A 84 -2.87 -5.35 -27.85
N LEU A 85 -2.61 -5.62 -26.58
CA LEU A 85 -1.35 -5.44 -25.89
C LEU A 85 -0.65 -6.79 -25.73
N TYR A 86 0.59 -6.89 -26.21
CA TYR A 86 1.45 -8.04 -25.97
C TYR A 86 2.42 -7.71 -24.84
N ILE A 87 2.42 -8.53 -23.79
CA ILE A 87 3.33 -8.38 -22.65
C ILE A 87 4.40 -9.48 -22.71
N ASN A 88 5.67 -9.07 -22.65
CA ASN A 88 6.84 -9.96 -22.62
C ASN A 88 6.84 -11.02 -23.72
N GLU A 89 6.42 -10.61 -24.93
CA GLU A 89 6.46 -11.48 -26.10
C GLU A 89 7.90 -11.96 -26.38
N ASN A 90 8.07 -13.24 -26.69
CA ASN A 90 9.36 -13.88 -26.94
C ASN A 90 10.29 -14.00 -25.72
N VAL A 91 9.82 -13.73 -24.50
CA VAL A 91 10.57 -14.10 -23.29
C VAL A 91 10.54 -15.61 -23.08
N THR A 92 11.69 -16.21 -22.75
CA THR A 92 11.86 -17.66 -22.55
C THR A 92 12.40 -18.01 -21.16
N ASN A 93 12.04 -19.19 -20.64
CA ASN A 93 12.43 -19.66 -19.30
C ASN A 93 13.82 -20.30 -19.23
N GLU A 94 14.46 -20.55 -20.37
CA GLU A 94 15.61 -21.46 -20.45
C GLU A 94 16.97 -20.79 -20.13
N LYS A 95 16.98 -19.50 -19.73
CA LYS A 95 18.22 -18.76 -19.52
C LYS A 95 18.19 -17.97 -18.23
N VAL A 96 19.21 -18.15 -17.40
CA VAL A 96 19.54 -17.22 -16.33
C VAL A 96 19.99 -15.92 -16.97
N LEU A 97 19.27 -14.84 -16.74
CA LEU A 97 19.58 -13.53 -17.33
C LEU A 97 20.79 -12.92 -16.63
N THR A 98 21.76 -12.43 -17.40
CA THR A 98 22.93 -11.71 -16.87
C THR A 98 22.68 -10.23 -16.68
N ASN A 99 21.70 -9.67 -17.40
CA ASN A 99 21.31 -8.27 -17.36
C ASN A 99 19.86 -8.12 -17.84
N GLU A 100 18.95 -7.83 -16.90
CA GLU A 100 17.53 -7.72 -17.21
C GLU A 100 17.20 -6.52 -18.09
N HIS A 101 17.82 -5.36 -17.81
CA HIS A 101 17.58 -4.13 -18.58
C HIS A 101 18.01 -4.30 -20.03
N GLU A 102 19.21 -4.84 -20.25
CA GLU A 102 19.72 -5.13 -21.58
C GLU A 102 18.83 -6.12 -22.34
N TYR A 103 18.36 -7.17 -21.67
CA TYR A 103 17.46 -8.15 -22.27
C TYR A 103 16.12 -7.54 -22.71
N LEU A 104 15.50 -6.72 -21.86
CA LEU A 104 14.26 -6.00 -22.21
C LEU A 104 14.48 -5.01 -23.37
N LEU A 105 15.62 -4.30 -23.37
CA LEU A 105 15.99 -3.40 -24.46
C LEU A 105 16.19 -4.16 -25.79
N ASP A 106 16.83 -5.32 -25.76
CA ASP A 106 17.03 -6.15 -26.95
C ASP A 106 15.70 -6.61 -27.56
N LEU A 107 14.77 -7.06 -26.73
CA LEU A 107 13.43 -7.42 -27.18
C LEU A 107 12.71 -6.23 -27.82
N ALA A 108 12.73 -5.07 -27.16
CA ALA A 108 12.09 -3.86 -27.66
C ALA A 108 12.71 -3.33 -28.96
N ILE A 109 14.04 -3.31 -29.05
CA ILE A 109 14.77 -2.85 -30.25
C ILE A 109 14.52 -3.80 -31.42
N ASN A 110 14.55 -5.11 -31.19
CA ASN A 110 14.26 -6.09 -32.24
C ASN A 110 12.81 -6.00 -32.70
N LYS A 111 11.86 -5.80 -31.78
CA LYS A 111 10.47 -5.56 -32.11
C LYS A 111 10.30 -4.29 -32.95
N ARG A 112 10.97 -3.19 -32.58
CA ARG A 112 10.96 -1.93 -33.34
C ARG A 112 11.47 -2.12 -34.76
N LYS A 113 12.58 -2.85 -34.94
CA LYS A 113 13.14 -3.14 -36.27
C LYS A 113 12.13 -3.88 -37.14
N ALA A 114 11.50 -4.93 -36.61
CA ALA A 114 10.46 -5.67 -37.32
C ALA A 114 9.27 -4.78 -37.72
N ILE A 115 8.77 -3.93 -36.82
CA ILE A 115 7.67 -2.99 -37.12
C ILE A 115 8.09 -2.01 -38.22
N LYS A 116 9.32 -1.47 -38.15
CA LYS A 116 9.84 -0.53 -39.15
C LYS A 116 9.96 -1.18 -40.53
N GLU A 117 10.50 -2.40 -40.59
CA GLU A 117 10.61 -3.18 -41.82
C GLU A 117 9.23 -3.43 -42.44
N GLU A 118 8.22 -3.77 -41.64
CA GLU A 118 6.87 -4.00 -42.13
C GLU A 118 6.19 -2.72 -42.64
N TYR A 119 6.40 -1.57 -41.97
CA TYR A 119 5.93 -0.29 -42.50
C TYR A 119 6.59 0.04 -43.86
N LEU A 120 7.91 -0.19 -43.99
CA LEU A 120 8.62 0.02 -45.25
C LEU A 120 8.11 -0.89 -46.37
N ASN A 121 7.90 -2.19 -46.08
CA ASN A 121 7.37 -3.16 -47.05
C ASN A 121 5.99 -2.77 -47.59
N ARG A 122 5.20 -2.03 -46.79
CA ARG A 122 3.86 -1.56 -47.13
C ARG A 122 3.81 -0.11 -47.61
N ASN A 123 4.95 0.55 -47.79
CA ASN A 123 5.05 1.97 -48.13
C ASN A 123 4.32 2.90 -47.15
N ILE A 124 4.30 2.56 -45.87
CA ILE A 124 3.70 3.38 -44.80
C ILE A 124 4.78 4.29 -44.22
N GLN A 125 4.54 5.60 -44.22
CA GLN A 125 5.48 6.61 -43.72
C GLN A 125 5.38 6.79 -42.21
N VAL A 126 5.76 5.76 -41.46
CA VAL A 126 5.81 5.78 -39.99
C VAL A 126 7.12 5.18 -39.49
N ASN A 127 7.88 5.94 -38.71
CA ASN A 127 9.05 5.48 -37.97
C ASN A 127 8.63 5.15 -36.53
N PRO A 128 8.61 3.87 -36.11
CA PRO A 128 8.16 3.49 -34.78
C PRO A 128 9.11 4.01 -33.69
N LEU A 129 8.53 4.43 -32.56
CA LEU A 129 9.25 4.90 -31.37
C LEU A 129 9.17 3.86 -30.24
N VAL A 130 10.30 3.63 -29.55
CA VAL A 130 10.37 2.88 -28.29
C VAL A 130 10.43 3.87 -27.15
N ILE A 131 9.57 3.71 -26.16
CA ILE A 131 9.62 4.45 -24.90
C ILE A 131 10.33 3.60 -23.85
N ILE A 132 11.30 4.17 -23.15
CA ILE A 132 11.92 3.59 -21.97
C ILE A 132 11.49 4.44 -20.77
N GLN A 133 10.65 3.86 -19.92
CA GLN A 133 10.19 4.49 -18.69
C GLN A 133 11.10 4.09 -17.53
N LEU A 134 11.60 5.11 -16.82
CA LEU A 134 12.52 4.99 -15.70
C LEU A 134 11.80 5.15 -14.36
N PRO A 135 12.27 4.46 -13.30
CA PRO A 135 11.85 4.73 -11.93
C PRO A 135 12.35 6.10 -11.42
N ASN A 136 11.81 6.53 -10.28
CA ASN A 136 12.22 7.78 -9.66
C ASN A 136 13.64 7.67 -9.03
N LYS A 137 14.51 8.64 -9.35
CA LYS A 137 15.91 8.80 -8.88
C LYS A 137 16.91 7.67 -9.22
N SER A 138 17.48 7.71 -10.42
CA SER A 138 18.77 7.02 -10.66
C SER A 138 19.53 7.57 -11.87
N GLU A 139 20.39 8.57 -11.65
CA GLU A 139 21.36 9.02 -12.67
C GLU A 139 22.29 7.88 -13.12
N GLU A 140 22.60 6.95 -12.21
CA GLU A 140 23.42 5.77 -12.51
C GLU A 140 22.73 4.83 -13.51
N LEU A 141 21.43 4.58 -13.36
CA LEU A 141 20.66 3.77 -14.32
C LEU A 141 20.55 4.45 -15.68
N ILE A 142 20.34 5.78 -15.71
CA ILE A 142 20.31 6.55 -16.96
C ILE A 142 21.62 6.32 -17.71
N LYS A 143 22.76 6.44 -17.02
CA LYS A 143 24.06 6.21 -17.63
C LYS A 143 24.24 4.78 -18.14
N GLN A 144 23.85 3.78 -17.34
CA GLN A 144 23.91 2.38 -17.77
C GLN A 144 23.07 2.12 -19.03
N LEU A 145 21.88 2.73 -19.13
CA LEU A 145 21.04 2.62 -20.31
C LEU A 145 21.61 3.36 -21.51
N GLU A 146 22.18 4.55 -21.32
CA GLU A 146 22.88 5.29 -22.38
C GLU A 146 24.04 4.49 -22.95
N ASP A 147 24.86 3.85 -22.11
CA ASP A 147 25.96 2.99 -22.53
C ASP A 147 25.44 1.79 -23.35
N LEU A 148 24.42 1.08 -22.86
CA LEU A 148 23.78 -0.04 -23.56
C LEU A 148 23.14 0.38 -24.89
N LEU A 149 22.57 1.59 -24.96
CA LEU A 149 21.94 2.12 -26.18
C LEU A 149 22.99 2.54 -27.21
N GLU A 150 24.10 3.15 -26.79
CA GLU A 150 25.21 3.51 -27.67
C GLU A 150 25.81 2.25 -28.33
N GLU A 151 26.04 1.18 -27.56
CA GLU A 151 26.49 -0.12 -28.08
C GLU A 151 25.54 -0.68 -29.15
N LYS A 152 24.24 -0.43 -28.99
CA LYS A 152 23.18 -0.83 -29.94
C LYS A 152 22.94 0.20 -31.05
N GLY A 153 23.71 1.29 -31.07
CA GLY A 153 23.74 2.31 -32.11
C GLY A 153 22.76 3.47 -31.95
N TYR A 154 22.23 3.68 -30.74
CA TYR A 154 21.32 4.77 -30.39
C TYR A 154 22.02 5.79 -29.50
N SER A 155 22.06 7.05 -29.91
CA SER A 155 22.70 8.10 -29.14
C SER A 155 22.21 9.50 -29.48
N TYR A 156 22.44 10.45 -28.56
CA TYR A 156 21.98 11.82 -28.74
C TYR A 156 22.66 12.49 -29.94
N ASN A 157 23.95 12.19 -30.17
CA ASN A 157 24.71 12.70 -31.32
C ASN A 157 24.15 12.22 -32.66
N ARG A 158 23.60 10.99 -32.70
CA ARG A 158 22.93 10.44 -33.89
C ARG A 158 21.49 10.94 -34.05
N LYS A 159 20.98 11.74 -33.10
CA LYS A 159 19.60 12.25 -33.04
C LYS A 159 18.51 11.17 -33.06
N ASN A 160 18.88 9.90 -32.87
CA ASN A 160 17.94 8.78 -32.82
C ASN A 160 17.55 8.38 -31.39
N LEU A 161 18.21 8.97 -30.38
CA LEU A 161 17.87 8.88 -28.96
C LEU A 161 17.40 10.25 -28.45
N ALA A 162 16.32 10.25 -27.67
CA ALA A 162 15.78 11.43 -26.99
C ALA A 162 15.60 11.15 -25.50
N ILE A 163 15.61 12.20 -24.69
CA ILE A 163 15.39 12.12 -23.24
C ILE A 163 14.50 13.27 -22.77
N CYS A 164 13.52 12.95 -21.92
CA CYS A 164 12.63 13.92 -21.29
C CYS A 164 12.57 13.66 -19.78
N LEU A 165 13.32 14.47 -19.03
CA LEU A 165 13.35 14.51 -17.57
C LEU A 165 13.07 15.94 -17.10
N ALA A 166 12.68 16.11 -15.83
CA ALA A 166 12.40 17.43 -15.25
C ALA A 166 13.56 18.44 -15.42
N ALA A 167 14.80 17.97 -15.26
CA ALA A 167 16.01 18.80 -15.38
C ALA A 167 16.74 18.68 -16.72
N ARG A 168 16.33 17.76 -17.62
CA ARG A 168 17.08 17.42 -18.83
C ARG A 168 16.13 17.06 -19.97
N LYS A 169 16.20 17.81 -21.07
CA LYS A 169 15.41 17.58 -22.28
C LYS A 169 16.32 17.67 -23.50
N GLU A 170 16.42 16.59 -24.28
CA GLU A 170 17.25 16.56 -25.49
C GLU A 170 16.54 15.80 -26.62
N ASN A 171 16.72 16.29 -27.86
CA ASN A 171 16.19 15.68 -29.08
C ASN A 171 14.66 15.47 -29.09
N LEU A 172 13.88 16.35 -28.46
CA LEU A 172 12.40 16.24 -28.41
C LEU A 172 11.67 16.93 -29.57
N GLU A 173 12.39 17.68 -30.40
CA GLU A 173 11.83 18.41 -31.54
C GLU A 173 11.11 17.45 -32.51
N ASP A 174 9.86 17.78 -32.84
CA ASP A 174 8.98 17.04 -33.74
C ASP A 174 8.87 15.54 -33.44
N ILE A 175 9.09 15.11 -32.19
CA ILE A 175 9.12 13.68 -31.83
C ILE A 175 7.78 12.98 -32.11
N GLU A 176 6.67 13.73 -32.12
CA GLU A 176 5.31 13.27 -32.40
C GLU A 176 5.06 12.99 -33.88
N ASN A 177 5.83 13.61 -34.78
CA ASN A 177 5.69 13.42 -36.22
C ASN A 177 6.03 11.96 -36.60
N ASN A 178 5.17 11.34 -37.42
CA ASN A 178 5.32 9.97 -37.89
C ASN A 178 6.69 9.67 -38.51
N GLU A 179 7.31 10.63 -39.20
CA GLU A 179 8.58 10.43 -39.91
C GLU A 179 9.82 10.88 -39.12
N SER A 180 9.61 11.36 -37.89
CA SER A 180 10.66 11.88 -37.00
C SER A 180 11.78 10.85 -36.80
N HIS A 181 13.05 11.29 -36.81
CA HIS A 181 14.22 10.40 -36.83
C HIS A 181 14.38 9.60 -35.53
N GLN A 182 13.94 10.18 -34.42
CA GLN A 182 14.00 9.66 -33.07
C GLN A 182 13.37 8.27 -33.01
N ALA A 183 14.14 7.33 -32.49
CA ALA A 183 13.82 5.91 -32.43
C ALA A 183 13.54 5.43 -31.00
N VAL A 184 14.16 6.09 -30.02
CA VAL A 184 14.09 5.74 -28.60
C VAL A 184 13.90 7.03 -27.80
N LEU A 185 12.98 7.00 -26.82
CA LEU A 185 12.73 8.09 -25.88
C LEU A 185 12.85 7.57 -24.44
N ILE A 186 13.75 8.16 -23.66
CA ILE A 186 13.88 7.91 -22.22
C ILE A 186 13.04 8.94 -21.43
N MET A 187 12.20 8.49 -20.50
CA MET A 187 11.37 9.37 -19.66
C MET A 187 11.16 8.80 -18.25
N LYS A 188 10.72 9.64 -17.29
CA LYS A 188 10.35 9.20 -15.91
C LYS A 188 8.85 9.00 -15.75
N GLN A 189 8.09 10.08 -15.87
CA GLN A 189 6.63 10.06 -15.96
C GLN A 189 6.22 10.31 -17.39
N ALA A 190 5.01 9.86 -17.76
CA ALA A 190 4.42 10.31 -19.01
C ALA A 190 4.36 11.84 -18.98
N ILE A 191 4.57 12.50 -20.12
CA ILE A 191 4.44 13.96 -20.19
C ILE A 191 3.00 14.30 -19.78
N SER A 192 2.80 14.75 -18.54
CA SER A 192 1.48 14.74 -17.87
C SER A 192 0.46 15.67 -18.53
N THR A 193 0.89 16.52 -19.47
CA THR A 193 0.00 17.36 -20.28
C THR A 193 0.55 17.55 -21.70
N GLY A 194 -0.26 17.23 -22.71
CA GLY A 194 -0.06 17.71 -24.08
C GLY A 194 0.96 16.98 -24.96
N TRP A 195 1.33 15.73 -24.63
CA TRP A 195 2.14 14.89 -25.52
C TRP A 195 1.30 13.79 -26.15
N ASP A 196 1.26 13.77 -27.48
CA ASP A 196 0.54 12.77 -28.28
C ASP A 196 1.44 12.20 -29.37
N CYS A 197 1.96 10.98 -29.15
CA CYS A 197 2.87 10.33 -30.10
C CYS A 197 2.36 8.93 -30.49
N PRO A 198 1.37 8.82 -31.41
CA PRO A 198 0.78 7.54 -31.80
C PRO A 198 1.75 6.55 -32.48
N ARG A 199 2.91 7.01 -32.96
CA ARG A 199 3.96 6.12 -33.49
C ARG A 199 4.72 5.34 -32.40
N ALA A 200 4.49 5.65 -31.12
CA ALA A 200 5.09 4.98 -29.98
C ALA A 200 4.29 3.72 -29.60
N LYS A 201 4.63 2.57 -30.19
CA LYS A 201 3.90 1.29 -29.97
C LYS A 201 4.60 0.33 -29.02
N ILE A 202 5.80 0.68 -28.55
CA ILE A 202 6.64 -0.18 -27.72
C ILE A 202 7.01 0.57 -26.45
N LEU A 203 6.70 -0.02 -25.30
CA LEU A 203 7.06 0.49 -23.98
C LEU A 203 7.98 -0.52 -23.27
N VAL A 204 9.13 -0.05 -22.82
CA VAL A 204 10.01 -0.72 -21.88
C VAL A 204 9.81 -0.05 -20.54
N LYS A 205 9.21 -0.76 -19.59
CA LYS A 205 9.06 -0.26 -18.21
C LYS A 205 10.09 -0.95 -17.33
N LEU A 206 11.05 -0.17 -16.84
CA LEU A 206 12.02 -0.66 -15.86
C LEU A 206 11.42 -0.53 -14.46
N ARG A 207 11.76 -1.46 -13.56
CA ARG A 207 11.11 -1.56 -12.24
C ARG A 207 11.37 -0.33 -11.38
N ASP A 208 10.35 0.00 -10.60
CA ASP A 208 10.44 0.78 -9.37
C ASP A 208 9.96 -0.15 -8.24
N ASN A 209 10.78 -0.48 -7.21
CA ASN A 209 10.24 -1.22 -6.06
C ASN A 209 9.61 -0.28 -5.03
N MET A 210 9.68 1.04 -5.23
CA MET A 210 8.83 1.98 -4.52
C MET A 210 7.38 1.80 -4.96
N SER A 211 6.44 1.93 -4.03
CA SER A 211 4.99 1.83 -4.28
C SER A 211 4.46 3.04 -5.06
N GLU A 212 5.01 3.30 -6.24
CA GLU A 212 4.48 4.32 -7.14
C GLU A 212 3.45 3.69 -8.07
N ASP A 213 2.30 4.34 -8.15
CA ASP A 213 1.20 3.94 -9.01
C ASP A 213 1.66 4.00 -10.47
N PHE A 214 1.57 2.88 -11.17
CA PHE A 214 1.78 2.84 -12.60
C PHE A 214 0.66 3.60 -13.30
N GLU A 215 1.02 4.70 -13.95
CA GLU A 215 0.11 5.54 -14.74
C GLU A 215 -0.41 4.75 -15.96
N THR A 216 -1.62 4.21 -15.89
CA THR A 216 -2.27 3.51 -17.02
C THR A 216 -2.48 4.45 -18.21
N GLN A 217 -2.49 5.77 -17.97
CA GLN A 217 -2.39 6.77 -19.02
C GLN A 217 -1.22 6.50 -20.00
N THR A 218 -0.09 5.96 -19.54
CA THR A 218 1.04 5.61 -20.42
C THR A 218 0.69 4.48 -21.38
N ILE A 219 -0.03 3.44 -20.92
CA ILE A 219 -0.53 2.37 -21.80
C ILE A 219 -1.53 2.95 -22.80
N GLY A 220 -2.47 3.78 -22.34
CA GLY A 220 -3.45 4.42 -23.22
C GLY A 220 -2.80 5.20 -24.37
N ARG A 221 -1.68 5.86 -24.11
CA ARG A 221 -0.91 6.61 -25.12
C ARG A 221 -0.25 5.71 -26.16
N ILE A 222 0.41 4.63 -25.74
CA ILE A 222 1.08 3.71 -26.68
C ILE A 222 0.11 2.84 -27.50
N ARG A 223 -1.15 2.80 -27.08
CA ARG A 223 -2.22 2.10 -27.79
C ARG A 223 -2.82 2.90 -28.93
N ARG A 224 -2.55 4.20 -29.06
CA ARG A 224 -3.09 5.00 -30.15
C ARG A 224 -2.54 4.52 -31.50
N MET A 225 -3.41 4.42 -32.50
CA MET A 225 -2.96 4.08 -33.86
C MET A 225 -2.36 5.30 -34.55
N PRO A 226 -1.16 5.19 -35.15
CA PRO A 226 -0.68 6.19 -36.08
C PRO A 226 -1.67 6.26 -37.25
N GLN A 227 -2.01 7.48 -37.66
CA GLN A 227 -2.98 7.74 -38.74
C GLN A 227 -4.42 7.26 -38.43
N ALA A 228 -4.74 6.85 -37.19
CA ALA A 228 -6.08 6.51 -36.72
C ALA A 228 -6.84 5.44 -37.54
N HIS A 229 -6.13 4.42 -38.05
CA HIS A 229 -6.74 3.24 -38.66
C HIS A 229 -5.90 1.98 -38.44
N HIS A 230 -6.49 0.80 -38.66
CA HIS A 230 -5.76 -0.47 -38.70
C HIS A 230 -5.16 -0.75 -40.09
N TYR A 231 -4.03 -1.44 -40.12
CA TYR A 231 -3.25 -1.78 -41.32
C TYR A 231 -3.48 -3.21 -41.81
N GLU A 232 -4.44 -3.93 -41.21
CA GLU A 232 -4.73 -5.35 -41.46
C GLU A 232 -3.48 -6.23 -41.28
N ASN A 233 -2.71 -5.94 -40.24
CA ASN A 233 -1.46 -6.61 -39.96
C ASN A 233 -1.27 -6.77 -38.45
N THR A 234 -1.11 -8.00 -37.99
CA THR A 234 -0.97 -8.31 -36.57
C THR A 234 0.24 -7.65 -35.91
N LEU A 235 1.34 -7.42 -36.62
CA LEU A 235 2.51 -6.73 -36.07
C LEU A 235 2.27 -5.22 -35.93
N LEU A 236 1.56 -4.62 -36.88
CA LEU A 236 1.29 -3.17 -36.90
C LEU A 236 0.07 -2.78 -36.05
N ASP A 237 -0.94 -3.63 -35.95
CA ASP A 237 -2.21 -3.32 -35.28
C ASP A 237 -2.18 -3.58 -33.76
N ASN A 238 -1.04 -3.97 -33.21
CA ASN A 238 -0.85 -4.27 -31.80
C ASN A 238 0.27 -3.43 -31.18
N CYS A 239 0.26 -3.32 -29.86
CA CYS A 239 1.31 -2.66 -29.08
C CYS A 239 2.03 -3.66 -28.16
N TYR A 240 3.20 -3.27 -27.66
CA TYR A 240 4.14 -4.16 -26.98
C TYR A 240 4.65 -3.54 -25.69
N LEU A 241 4.54 -4.28 -24.59
CA LEU A 241 5.10 -3.94 -23.29
C LEU A 241 6.15 -4.97 -22.88
N TYR A 242 7.35 -4.48 -22.58
CA TYR A 242 8.45 -5.26 -22.03
C TYR A 242 8.73 -4.77 -20.62
N THR A 243 8.44 -5.62 -19.63
CA THR A 243 8.63 -5.26 -18.22
C THR A 243 8.72 -6.50 -17.34
N PHE A 244 9.59 -6.43 -16.33
CA PHE A 244 9.65 -7.42 -15.25
C PHE A 244 9.10 -6.86 -13.94
N ASP A 245 8.42 -5.73 -13.99
CA ASP A 245 7.71 -5.19 -12.84
C ASP A 245 6.47 -6.05 -12.55
N GLU A 246 6.30 -6.47 -11.30
CA GLU A 246 5.14 -7.23 -10.81
C GLU A 246 4.02 -6.32 -10.29
N LYS A 247 4.36 -5.11 -9.84
CA LYS A 247 3.42 -4.18 -9.19
C LYS A 247 2.55 -3.43 -10.20
N TYR A 248 2.93 -3.38 -11.49
CA TYR A 248 2.14 -2.70 -12.54
C TYR A 248 0.69 -3.22 -12.64
N GLU A 249 0.44 -4.51 -12.39
CA GLU A 249 -0.89 -5.11 -12.40
C GLU A 249 -1.82 -4.45 -11.37
N GLN A 250 -1.28 -4.08 -10.20
CA GLN A 250 -2.07 -3.47 -9.12
C GLN A 250 -2.55 -2.08 -9.53
N SER A 251 -1.75 -1.31 -10.27
CA SER A 251 -2.16 0.01 -10.73
C SER A 251 -3.09 -0.08 -11.94
N VAL A 252 -2.89 -1.04 -12.86
CA VAL A 252 -3.88 -1.38 -13.91
C VAL A 252 -5.22 -1.74 -13.27
N LYS A 253 -5.23 -2.52 -12.18
CA LYS A 253 -6.45 -2.81 -11.38
C LYS A 253 -7.09 -1.56 -10.78
N GLN A 254 -6.28 -0.60 -10.30
CA GLN A 254 -6.77 0.63 -9.70
C GLN A 254 -7.30 1.65 -10.72
N GLU A 255 -6.75 1.69 -11.94
CA GLU A 255 -7.17 2.66 -12.97
C GLU A 255 -8.25 2.14 -13.91
N LEU A 256 -8.25 0.84 -14.25
CA LEU A 256 -9.20 0.25 -15.23
C LEU A 256 -10.25 -0.64 -14.60
N GLY A 257 -10.04 -1.10 -13.37
CA GLY A 257 -11.06 -1.88 -12.70
C GLY A 257 -12.30 -1.02 -12.46
N LYS A 258 -13.50 -1.64 -12.54
CA LYS A 258 -14.73 -1.15 -11.90
C LYS A 258 -14.58 -0.90 -10.38
N ASN A 259 -13.39 -1.17 -9.84
CA ASN A 259 -12.95 -1.01 -8.46
C ASN A 259 -11.97 0.17 -8.27
N ALA A 260 -11.74 1.01 -9.30
CA ALA A 260 -11.17 2.34 -9.12
C ALA A 260 -12.04 3.07 -8.11
N LYS A 261 -11.61 3.15 -6.84
CA LYS A 261 -12.46 3.64 -5.74
C LYS A 261 -13.04 4.99 -6.15
N ASN A 262 -14.36 5.12 -6.28
CA ASN A 262 -14.87 6.34 -6.86
C ASN A 262 -14.60 7.51 -5.91
N ALA A 263 -13.88 8.55 -6.31
CA ALA A 263 -13.55 9.65 -5.41
C ALA A 263 -14.56 10.77 -5.63
N LYS A 264 -15.32 11.12 -4.58
CA LYS A 264 -16.17 12.31 -4.54
C LYS A 264 -15.45 13.36 -3.69
N VAL A 265 -15.36 14.59 -4.21
CA VAL A 265 -14.93 15.75 -3.42
C VAL A 265 -16.08 16.17 -2.53
N ILE A 266 -15.80 16.39 -1.26
CA ILE A 266 -16.78 16.83 -0.25
C ILE A 266 -16.33 18.15 0.39
N PHE A 267 -17.31 19.01 0.71
CA PHE A 267 -17.06 20.36 1.21
C PHE A 267 -17.59 20.53 2.63
N LEU A 268 -16.79 21.15 3.51
CA LEU A 268 -17.12 21.33 4.92
C LEU A 268 -18.36 22.23 5.09
N LYS A 269 -19.29 21.85 5.97
CA LYS A 269 -20.44 22.70 6.32
C LYS A 269 -19.95 23.94 7.07
N GLN A 270 -20.58 25.09 6.82
CA GLN A 270 -20.13 26.39 7.33
C GLN A 270 -20.07 26.45 8.86
N GLU A 271 -21.00 25.79 9.54
CA GLU A 271 -21.11 25.75 11.00
C GLU A 271 -19.93 25.07 11.72
N TYR A 272 -19.13 24.25 11.03
CA TYR A 272 -17.97 23.55 11.63
C TYR A 272 -16.62 24.22 11.33
N LYS A 273 -16.59 25.33 10.58
CA LYS A 273 -15.33 26.02 10.23
C LYS A 273 -14.53 26.52 11.44
N ASP A 274 -15.22 26.81 12.53
CA ASP A 274 -14.64 27.33 13.76
C ASP A 274 -14.31 26.28 14.81
N PHE A 275 -14.58 25.01 14.53
CA PHE A 275 -14.17 23.92 15.39
C PHE A 275 -12.64 23.77 15.42
N VAL A 276 -12.07 23.70 16.62
CA VAL A 276 -10.63 23.59 16.84
C VAL A 276 -10.31 22.45 17.82
N LEU A 277 -9.33 21.62 17.49
CA LEU A 277 -8.69 20.70 18.44
C LEU A 277 -7.18 20.93 18.49
N LYS A 278 -6.51 20.31 19.46
CA LYS A 278 -5.06 20.31 19.57
C LYS A 278 -4.48 19.08 18.87
N LYS A 279 -3.76 19.29 17.76
CA LYS A 279 -2.96 18.23 17.12
C LYS A 279 -1.51 18.25 17.62
N MET A 280 -0.85 17.11 17.53
CA MET A 280 0.59 16.99 17.77
C MET A 280 1.35 16.75 16.47
N SER A 281 2.49 17.42 16.32
CA SER A 281 3.39 17.25 15.17
C SER A 281 4.83 17.07 15.62
N ILE A 282 5.62 16.34 14.83
CA ILE A 282 7.04 16.11 15.10
C ILE A 282 7.83 17.34 14.64
N GLU A 283 8.60 17.96 15.56
CA GLU A 283 9.29 19.24 15.31
C GLU A 283 10.76 19.08 14.89
N SER A 284 11.37 17.93 15.20
CA SER A 284 12.75 17.61 14.81
C SER A 284 12.90 16.15 14.39
N ASP A 285 13.67 15.94 13.32
CA ASP A 285 14.15 14.63 12.86
C ASP A 285 15.22 14.03 13.80
N PHE A 286 15.26 14.44 15.06
CA PHE A 286 16.20 13.87 16.03
C PHE A 286 15.72 12.48 16.41
N ASP A 287 16.17 11.50 15.62
CA ASP A 287 16.07 10.09 15.89
C ASP A 287 16.90 9.80 17.15
N GLY A 288 16.23 9.65 18.31
CA GLY A 288 16.81 9.27 19.62
C GLY A 288 17.35 7.83 19.63
N PHE A 289 18.08 7.48 18.58
CA PHE A 289 18.19 6.14 18.04
C PHE A 289 19.49 5.49 18.47
N ASP A 290 19.42 4.56 19.44
CA ASP A 290 20.55 3.73 19.82
C ASP A 290 20.64 2.52 18.87
N ASP A 291 21.65 2.57 17.98
CA ASP A 291 21.95 1.49 17.02
C ASP A 291 22.22 0.14 17.70
N ARG A 292 22.78 0.17 18.91
CA ARG A 292 23.13 -1.05 19.65
C ARG A 292 21.88 -1.68 20.26
N GLU A 293 21.00 -0.86 20.83
CA GLU A 293 19.74 -1.32 21.40
C GLU A 293 18.83 -1.90 20.31
N THR A 294 18.66 -1.17 19.21
CA THR A 294 17.85 -1.61 18.07
C THR A 294 18.33 -2.92 17.47
N PHE A 295 19.65 -3.05 17.28
CA PHE A 295 20.23 -4.31 16.81
C PHE A 295 19.92 -5.47 17.77
N ASN A 296 20.00 -5.25 19.09
CA ASN A 296 19.71 -6.29 20.07
C ASN A 296 18.22 -6.68 20.09
N ILE A 297 17.31 -5.72 19.87
CA ILE A 297 15.86 -5.98 19.74
C ILE A 297 15.61 -6.87 18.53
N LEU A 298 16.10 -6.48 17.34
CA LEU A 298 15.98 -7.26 16.12
C LEU A 298 16.58 -8.66 16.28
N TYR A 299 17.80 -8.76 16.80
CA TYR A 299 18.48 -10.03 17.00
C TYR A 299 17.69 -10.96 17.92
N LYS A 300 17.21 -10.45 19.06
CA LYS A 300 16.46 -11.24 20.02
C LYS A 300 15.14 -11.74 19.42
N TYR A 301 14.42 -10.87 18.72
CA TYR A 301 13.18 -11.23 18.05
C TYR A 301 13.38 -12.40 17.08
N TYR A 302 14.40 -12.36 16.21
CA TYR A 302 14.66 -13.46 15.28
C TYR A 302 15.01 -14.78 15.98
N VAL A 303 15.76 -14.72 17.09
CA VAL A 303 16.05 -15.89 17.93
C VAL A 303 14.77 -16.47 18.52
N ASP A 304 13.92 -15.62 19.09
CA ASP A 304 12.70 -16.04 19.78
C ASP A 304 11.63 -16.55 18.79
N LYS A 305 11.42 -15.85 17.66
CA LYS A 305 10.42 -16.19 16.63
C LYS A 305 10.74 -17.50 15.91
N TYR A 306 12.00 -17.65 15.48
CA TYR A 306 12.41 -18.80 14.64
C TYR A 306 13.15 -19.88 15.43
N ASN A 307 13.33 -19.74 16.74
CA ASN A 307 14.14 -20.64 17.58
C ASN A 307 15.57 -20.82 17.04
N LEU A 308 16.19 -19.72 16.59
CA LEU A 308 17.55 -19.77 16.04
C LEU A 308 18.58 -20.08 17.12
N THR A 309 19.62 -20.80 16.73
CA THR A 309 20.72 -21.23 17.62
C THR A 309 22.05 -20.60 17.19
N SER A 310 23.15 -21.00 17.82
CA SER A 310 24.50 -20.64 17.34
C SER A 310 24.90 -21.38 16.05
N SER A 311 24.18 -22.44 15.66
CA SER A 311 24.47 -23.22 14.46
C SER A 311 23.96 -22.51 13.21
N LYS A 312 24.87 -21.83 12.50
CA LYS A 312 24.55 -21.10 11.26
C LYS A 312 23.95 -21.99 10.18
N LYS A 313 24.38 -23.25 10.09
CA LYS A 313 23.85 -24.23 9.13
C LYS A 313 22.39 -24.56 9.44
N ASN A 314 22.07 -24.83 10.71
CA ASN A 314 20.70 -25.14 11.12
C ASN A 314 19.79 -23.91 10.96
N ASN A 315 20.30 -22.72 11.32
CA ASN A 315 19.55 -21.48 11.15
C ASN A 315 19.15 -21.23 9.70
N LYS A 316 20.04 -21.51 8.73
CA LYS A 316 19.71 -21.44 7.30
C LYS A 316 18.51 -22.34 6.97
N THR A 317 18.57 -23.61 7.35
CA THR A 317 17.48 -24.57 7.10
C THR A 317 16.16 -24.18 7.80
N ILE A 318 16.23 -23.63 9.00
CA ILE A 318 15.05 -23.15 9.73
C ILE A 318 14.42 -21.97 9.01
N LEU A 319 15.23 -20.99 8.58
CA LEU A 319 14.73 -19.83 7.85
C LEU A 319 14.14 -20.24 6.49
N GLU A 320 14.78 -21.17 5.77
CA GLU A 320 14.24 -21.77 4.54
C GLU A 320 12.86 -22.40 4.75
N ALA A 321 12.70 -23.18 5.82
CA ALA A 321 11.41 -23.78 6.18
C ALA A 321 10.33 -22.75 6.54
N ASN A 322 10.72 -21.51 6.85
CA ASN A 322 9.83 -20.39 7.16
C ASN A 322 9.70 -19.40 5.99
N GLY A 323 10.05 -19.81 4.77
CA GLY A 323 9.80 -19.04 3.55
C GLY A 323 10.94 -18.11 3.12
N TYR A 324 12.10 -18.12 3.80
CA TYR A 324 13.27 -17.39 3.32
C TYR A 324 13.95 -18.12 2.15
N VAL A 325 14.27 -17.39 1.10
CA VAL A 325 14.91 -17.87 -0.12
C VAL A 325 16.43 -17.68 -0.05
N PHE A 326 17.19 -18.77 -0.06
CA PHE A 326 18.65 -18.76 -0.08
C PHE A 326 19.20 -19.34 -1.38
N LYS A 327 19.50 -18.47 -2.34
CA LYS A 327 20.10 -18.81 -3.64
C LYS A 327 21.02 -17.69 -4.11
N ASP A 328 21.70 -17.91 -5.22
CA ASP A 328 22.61 -16.96 -5.88
C ASP A 328 21.99 -16.26 -7.10
N THR A 329 20.71 -16.52 -7.38
CA THR A 329 19.89 -15.86 -8.40
C THR A 329 18.81 -14.96 -7.78
N ILE A 330 18.27 -14.02 -8.55
CA ILE A 330 17.06 -13.25 -8.19
C ILE A 330 15.86 -13.91 -8.87
N ASP A 331 14.79 -14.13 -8.11
CA ASP A 331 13.52 -14.64 -8.65
C ASP A 331 12.66 -13.49 -9.15
N ASN A 332 12.21 -13.60 -10.40
CA ASN A 332 11.28 -12.64 -11.00
C ASN A 332 10.05 -13.39 -11.50
N TYR A 333 8.86 -12.90 -11.17
CA TYR A 333 7.63 -13.39 -11.77
C TYR A 333 7.21 -12.39 -12.84
N ILE A 334 7.01 -12.87 -14.06
CA ILE A 334 6.66 -12.00 -15.18
C ILE A 334 5.36 -12.47 -15.80
N VAL A 335 4.53 -11.51 -16.19
CA VAL A 335 3.35 -11.76 -17.00
C VAL A 335 3.77 -11.91 -18.44
N LYS A 336 3.23 -12.93 -19.11
CA LYS A 336 3.39 -13.10 -20.55
C LYS A 336 2.04 -13.40 -21.17
N GLY A 337 1.69 -12.68 -22.23
CA GLY A 337 0.41 -12.91 -22.89
C GLY A 337 0.03 -11.85 -23.91
N LYS A 338 -1.09 -12.13 -24.58
CA LYS A 338 -1.81 -11.20 -25.45
C LYS A 338 -3.12 -10.84 -24.75
N PHE A 339 -3.36 -9.56 -24.59
CA PHE A 339 -4.54 -9.02 -23.91
C PHE A 339 -5.26 -8.08 -24.85
N ILE A 340 -6.55 -8.30 -25.08
CA ILE A 340 -7.36 -7.42 -25.93
C ILE A 340 -7.85 -6.27 -25.08
N ARG A 341 -8.44 -6.61 -23.93
CA ARG A 341 -8.88 -5.66 -22.91
C ARG A 341 -7.85 -5.61 -21.79
N LEU A 342 -7.70 -4.44 -21.18
CA LEU A 342 -6.69 -4.27 -20.12
C LEU A 342 -7.10 -4.95 -18.80
N ASP A 343 -8.38 -5.25 -18.60
CA ASP A 343 -8.88 -6.00 -17.44
C ASP A 343 -8.52 -7.50 -17.50
N GLU A 344 -8.29 -8.07 -18.69
CA GLU A 344 -7.85 -9.47 -18.90
C GLU A 344 -6.45 -9.77 -18.32
N ILE A 345 -5.62 -8.75 -18.09
CA ILE A 345 -4.26 -8.90 -17.54
C ILE A 345 -4.29 -9.55 -16.14
N GLN A 346 -5.41 -9.43 -15.43
CA GLN A 346 -5.56 -9.91 -14.05
C GLN A 346 -5.46 -11.42 -13.90
N ASP A 347 -5.90 -12.18 -14.90
CA ASP A 347 -5.93 -13.64 -14.89
C ASP A 347 -4.74 -14.24 -15.67
N ALA A 348 -3.73 -13.41 -15.96
CA ALA A 348 -2.61 -13.82 -16.78
C ALA A 348 -1.74 -14.89 -16.09
N GLN A 349 -1.29 -15.86 -16.88
CA GLN A 349 -0.31 -16.84 -16.42
C GLN A 349 1.03 -16.14 -16.14
N ARG A 350 1.58 -16.43 -14.96
CA ARG A 350 2.88 -15.94 -14.53
C ARG A 350 3.96 -16.97 -14.82
N MET A 351 5.09 -16.52 -15.35
CA MET A 351 6.28 -17.34 -15.51
C MET A 351 7.38 -16.84 -14.60
N LYS A 352 8.11 -17.77 -13.99
CA LYS A 352 9.27 -17.47 -13.17
C LYS A 352 10.50 -17.36 -14.07
N VAL A 353 11.24 -16.27 -13.97
CA VAL A 353 12.51 -16.02 -14.66
C VAL A 353 13.58 -15.72 -13.62
N GLU A 354 14.72 -16.40 -13.70
CA GLU A 354 15.83 -16.19 -12.78
C GLU A 354 16.92 -15.32 -13.43
N SER A 355 17.49 -14.41 -12.65
CA SER A 355 18.64 -13.60 -13.07
C SER A 355 19.85 -13.81 -12.16
N ALA A 356 21.05 -13.80 -12.74
CA ALA A 356 22.28 -13.96 -11.98
C ALA A 356 22.59 -12.66 -11.24
N VAL A 357 23.01 -12.77 -9.97
CA VAL A 357 23.42 -11.59 -9.20
C VAL A 357 24.74 -11.03 -9.70
N ASN A 358 24.75 -9.74 -9.99
CA ASN A 358 25.93 -8.95 -10.25
C ASN A 358 25.88 -7.65 -9.42
N PRO A 359 26.74 -7.48 -8.39
CA PRO A 359 26.70 -6.31 -7.51
C PRO A 359 26.86 -4.94 -8.20
N SER A 360 27.50 -4.88 -9.38
CA SER A 360 27.60 -3.62 -10.13
C SER A 360 26.32 -3.28 -10.88
N LYS A 361 25.54 -4.29 -11.30
CA LYS A 361 24.28 -4.11 -12.02
C LYS A 361 23.09 -4.06 -11.05
N ASN A 362 23.03 -5.00 -10.09
CA ASN A 362 21.97 -5.10 -9.08
C ASN A 362 22.16 -4.17 -7.87
N GLY A 363 23.11 -3.23 -7.97
CA GLY A 363 23.38 -2.27 -6.90
C GLY A 363 22.18 -1.36 -6.62
N TYR A 364 21.29 -1.16 -7.59
CA TYR A 364 20.08 -0.38 -7.41
C TYR A 364 19.03 -1.17 -6.60
N GLU A 365 18.66 -2.36 -7.06
CA GLU A 365 17.65 -3.25 -6.47
C GLU A 365 17.99 -3.61 -5.02
N TYR A 366 19.28 -3.83 -4.74
CA TYR A 366 19.79 -4.05 -3.40
C TYR A 366 19.59 -2.83 -2.48
N ARG A 367 19.92 -1.62 -2.97
CA ARG A 367 19.74 -0.38 -2.18
C ARG A 367 18.26 -0.08 -1.95
N ASP A 368 17.45 -0.34 -2.95
CA ASP A 368 16.02 -0.09 -2.94
C ASP A 368 15.31 -1.00 -1.95
N SER A 369 15.60 -2.31 -1.98
CA SER A 369 15.12 -3.29 -1.00
C SER A 369 15.39 -2.85 0.45
N ILE A 370 16.60 -2.35 0.72
CA ILE A 370 16.96 -1.84 2.05
C ILE A 370 16.23 -0.54 2.37
N THR A 371 16.04 0.35 1.40
CA THR A 371 15.31 1.60 1.57
C THR A 371 13.86 1.33 1.94
N GLU A 372 13.22 0.35 1.30
CA GLU A 372 11.87 -0.06 1.63
C GLU A 372 11.76 -0.60 3.05
N ILE A 373 12.67 -1.52 3.43
CA ILE A 373 12.76 -2.03 4.82
C ILE A 373 12.92 -0.85 5.79
N ALA A 374 13.93 0.00 5.56
CA ALA A 374 14.30 1.16 6.38
C ALA A 374 13.13 2.14 6.57
N SER A 375 12.40 2.46 5.49
CA SER A 375 11.27 3.37 5.51
C SER A 375 10.15 2.86 6.43
N LYS A 376 9.88 1.55 6.39
CA LYS A 376 8.76 0.95 7.14
C LYS A 376 9.02 0.90 8.64
N ILE A 377 10.27 0.65 9.02
CA ILE A 377 10.73 0.64 10.42
C ILE A 377 11.11 2.02 10.95
N GLY A 378 11.17 3.03 10.09
CA GLY A 378 11.55 4.39 10.45
C GLY A 378 13.02 4.56 10.81
N ILE A 379 13.90 3.66 10.32
CA ILE A 379 15.35 3.68 10.54
C ILE A 379 16.04 4.25 9.30
N ARG A 380 17.16 4.96 9.44
CA ARG A 380 17.95 5.39 8.30
C ARG A 380 18.49 4.20 7.48
N TYR A 381 18.63 4.42 6.18
CA TYR A 381 19.18 3.45 5.23
C TYR A 381 20.53 2.87 5.68
N ASP A 382 21.48 3.73 6.07
CA ASP A 382 22.85 3.32 6.40
C ASP A 382 22.91 2.43 7.65
N ARG A 383 22.05 2.72 8.64
CA ARG A 383 21.91 1.93 9.86
C ARG A 383 21.25 0.58 9.58
N THR A 384 20.15 0.58 8.82
CA THR A 384 19.45 -0.64 8.40
C THR A 384 20.38 -1.57 7.63
N LYS A 385 21.12 -1.02 6.65
CA LYS A 385 22.15 -1.75 5.91
C LYS A 385 23.19 -2.37 6.84
N LEU A 386 23.71 -1.61 7.80
CA LEU A 386 24.71 -2.10 8.74
C LEU A 386 24.17 -3.24 9.61
N MET A 387 22.90 -3.19 10.02
CA MET A 387 22.26 -4.26 10.79
C MET A 387 22.14 -5.54 9.95
N LEU A 388 21.64 -5.44 8.72
CA LEU A 388 21.54 -6.57 7.79
C LEU A 388 22.92 -7.20 7.50
N GLU A 389 23.94 -6.37 7.27
CA GLU A 389 25.32 -6.84 7.10
C GLU A 389 25.81 -7.62 8.33
N ARG A 390 25.53 -7.13 9.54
CA ARG A 390 25.94 -7.79 10.80
C ARG A 390 25.21 -9.11 11.03
N LEU A 391 23.95 -9.22 10.61
CA LEU A 391 23.10 -10.40 10.81
C LEU A 391 23.35 -11.52 9.79
N PHE A 392 23.74 -11.20 8.55
CA PHE A 392 23.76 -12.17 7.45
C PHE A 392 25.06 -12.20 6.61
N LEU A 393 25.83 -11.11 6.49
CA LEU A 393 26.97 -11.03 5.56
C LEU A 393 28.26 -11.63 6.16
N LYS A 394 28.88 -12.60 5.48
CA LYS A 394 30.08 -13.32 5.95
C LYS A 394 31.27 -12.41 6.24
N SER A 395 31.58 -11.46 5.34
CA SER A 395 32.74 -10.55 5.47
C SER A 395 32.63 -9.59 6.65
N LYS A 396 31.43 -9.39 7.20
CA LYS A 396 31.23 -8.58 8.40
C LYS A 396 31.50 -9.41 9.65
N LEU A 397 32.65 -9.20 10.30
CA LEU A 397 32.96 -9.90 11.54
C LEU A 397 32.07 -9.38 12.69
N PHE A 398 31.18 -10.24 13.17
CA PHE A 398 30.26 -9.93 14.27
C PHE A 398 29.84 -11.21 15.00
N SER A 399 29.73 -11.16 16.33
CA SER A 399 29.48 -12.34 17.16
C SER A 399 28.03 -12.83 17.10
N LYS A 400 27.07 -11.91 16.96
CA LYS A 400 25.63 -12.21 16.90
C LYS A 400 25.16 -12.24 15.45
N LYS A 401 25.43 -13.35 14.75
CA LYS A 401 25.12 -13.53 13.33
C LYS A 401 24.35 -14.83 13.09
N PHE A 402 23.34 -14.81 12.23
CA PHE A 402 22.49 -15.97 11.97
C PHE A 402 23.05 -16.92 10.93
N VAL A 403 23.63 -16.40 9.84
CA VAL A 403 24.17 -17.15 8.70
C VAL A 403 25.41 -16.43 8.14
N ASP A 404 26.25 -17.11 7.35
CA ASP A 404 27.42 -16.50 6.69
C ASP A 404 27.24 -16.52 5.17
N LEU A 405 26.55 -15.51 4.63
CA LEU A 405 26.34 -15.37 3.18
C LEU A 405 27.56 -14.71 2.51
N SER A 406 27.99 -15.23 1.36
CA SER A 406 28.89 -14.51 0.46
C SER A 406 28.26 -13.20 -0.04
N LEU A 407 29.04 -12.33 -0.69
CA LEU A 407 28.50 -11.06 -1.19
C LEU A 407 27.36 -11.26 -2.20
N LEU A 408 27.50 -12.23 -3.11
CA LEU A 408 26.47 -12.54 -4.12
C LEU A 408 25.21 -13.12 -3.48
N GLU A 409 25.37 -14.11 -2.59
CA GLU A 409 24.25 -14.69 -1.84
C GLU A 409 23.55 -13.65 -0.97
N PHE A 410 24.28 -12.71 -0.38
CA PHE A 410 23.69 -11.64 0.43
C PHE A 410 22.86 -10.68 -0.42
N TYR A 411 23.31 -10.32 -1.62
CA TYR A 411 22.52 -9.50 -2.55
C TYR A 411 21.23 -10.21 -2.96
N ALA A 412 21.32 -11.47 -3.42
CA ALA A 412 20.13 -12.29 -3.72
C ALA A 412 19.21 -12.44 -2.50
N PHE A 413 19.79 -12.67 -1.31
CA PHE A 413 19.02 -12.84 -0.09
C PHE A 413 18.23 -11.58 0.28
N ILE A 414 18.84 -10.39 0.21
CA ILE A 414 18.13 -9.15 0.51
C ILE A 414 17.02 -8.88 -0.52
N ILE A 415 17.30 -9.07 -1.81
CA ILE A 415 16.34 -8.78 -2.88
C ILE A 415 15.17 -9.77 -2.85
N ASN A 416 15.43 -11.08 -2.77
CA ASN A 416 14.36 -12.09 -2.80
C ASN A 416 13.50 -12.13 -1.53
N ASN A 417 14.00 -11.58 -0.41
CA ASN A 417 13.33 -11.66 0.90
C ASN A 417 12.93 -10.30 1.47
N HIS A 418 12.97 -9.22 0.68
CA HIS A 418 12.77 -7.86 1.20
C HIS A 418 11.43 -7.69 1.94
N ASP A 419 10.33 -8.25 1.41
CA ASP A 419 9.00 -8.21 2.05
C ASP A 419 8.96 -8.98 3.37
N THR A 420 9.54 -10.18 3.43
CA THR A 420 9.61 -10.99 4.64
C THR A 420 10.45 -10.31 5.72
N ILE A 421 11.63 -9.79 5.35
CA ILE A 421 12.52 -9.06 6.26
C ILE A 421 11.83 -7.79 6.77
N LYS A 422 11.17 -7.05 5.88
CA LYS A 422 10.41 -5.84 6.22
C LYS A 422 9.34 -6.13 7.26
N HIS A 423 8.56 -7.20 7.07
CA HIS A 423 7.54 -7.62 8.03
C HIS A 423 8.14 -7.99 9.39
N ASP A 424 9.20 -8.81 9.40
CA ASP A 424 9.86 -9.22 10.64
C ASP A 424 10.49 -8.06 11.41
N PHE A 425 11.15 -7.14 10.70
CA PHE A 425 11.74 -5.95 11.31
C PHE A 425 10.64 -5.03 11.88
N GLU A 426 9.51 -4.88 11.18
CA GLU A 426 8.37 -4.11 11.68
C GLU A 426 7.79 -4.76 12.95
N GLU A 427 7.56 -6.07 12.94
CA GLU A 427 7.05 -6.80 14.11
C GLU A 427 8.01 -6.67 15.30
N ALA A 428 9.31 -6.90 15.10
CA ALA A 428 10.34 -6.80 16.12
C ALA A 428 10.40 -5.44 16.82
N VAL A 429 10.32 -4.35 16.04
CA VAL A 429 10.40 -2.98 16.57
C VAL A 429 9.10 -2.57 17.27
N ASN A 430 7.98 -3.20 16.93
CA ASN A 430 6.69 -2.95 17.57
C ASN A 430 6.47 -3.84 18.82
N GLN A 431 7.22 -4.93 19.01
CA GLN A 431 7.12 -5.78 20.19
C GLN A 431 7.68 -5.08 21.46
N LYS A 432 6.76 -4.76 22.39
CA LYS A 432 6.96 -4.26 23.77
C LYS A 432 7.90 -3.05 23.91
N ALA A 433 7.31 -1.85 23.96
CA ALA A 433 7.92 -0.64 24.50
C ALA A 433 8.33 -0.87 25.97
N ARG A 434 9.55 -1.38 26.19
CA ARG A 434 10.11 -1.46 27.54
C ARG A 434 10.38 -0.05 28.05
N GLN A 435 9.58 0.37 29.04
CA GLN A 435 9.96 1.26 30.13
C GLN A 435 11.04 2.32 29.81
N MET A 436 10.84 3.15 28.81
CA MET A 436 11.56 4.41 28.72
C MET A 436 10.56 5.54 28.93
N LYS A 437 10.75 6.29 30.01
CA LYS A 437 10.10 7.60 30.20
C LYS A 437 10.14 8.33 28.85
N MET A 438 8.98 8.59 28.26
CA MET A 438 8.86 9.42 27.06
C MET A 438 9.69 10.69 27.26
N LYS A 439 10.79 10.84 26.53
CA LYS A 439 11.35 12.17 26.32
C LYS A 439 10.49 12.84 25.27
N LEU A 440 9.52 13.65 25.71
CA LEU A 440 8.63 14.45 24.86
C LEU A 440 9.37 15.61 24.13
N GLU A 441 10.70 15.62 24.13
CA GLU A 441 11.51 16.64 23.45
C GLU A 441 11.25 16.58 21.93
N GLY A 442 10.88 17.71 21.32
CA GLY A 442 10.64 17.83 19.87
C GLY A 442 9.28 17.32 19.38
N ILE A 443 8.25 17.39 20.23
CA ILE A 443 6.83 17.28 19.83
C ILE A 443 6.20 18.67 20.03
N LYS A 444 5.54 19.17 19.00
CA LYS A 444 4.82 20.45 19.01
C LYS A 444 3.33 20.22 19.09
N GLU A 445 2.65 20.99 19.93
CA GLU A 445 1.20 21.06 19.94
C GLU A 445 0.73 22.29 19.15
N SER A 446 -0.26 22.10 18.27
CA SER A 446 -0.83 23.19 17.45
C SER A 446 -2.34 23.07 17.31
N ASN A 447 -3.00 24.19 17.01
CA ASN A 447 -4.43 24.20 16.73
C ASN A 447 -4.68 23.56 15.36
N TRP A 448 -5.54 22.56 15.32
CA TRP A 448 -6.05 21.89 14.13
C TRP A 448 -7.51 22.27 13.89
N ARG A 449 -7.86 22.39 12.61
CA ARG A 449 -9.21 22.63 12.10
C ARG A 449 -9.52 21.60 11.02
N MET A 450 -10.79 21.24 10.86
CA MET A 450 -11.23 20.35 9.79
C MET A 450 -10.86 20.94 8.41
N PRO A 451 -10.37 20.11 7.46
CA PRO A 451 -10.12 20.56 6.09
C PRO A 451 -11.39 21.13 5.44
N GLN A 452 -11.25 22.21 4.68
CA GLN A 452 -12.39 22.84 4.00
C GLN A 452 -12.98 21.97 2.88
N GLU A 453 -12.15 21.13 2.28
CA GLU A 453 -12.50 20.11 1.30
C GLU A 453 -11.74 18.82 1.59
N ASP A 454 -12.31 17.70 1.20
CA ASP A 454 -11.68 16.38 1.30
C ASP A 454 -12.16 15.45 0.17
N TYR A 455 -11.47 14.33 -0.01
CA TYR A 455 -11.75 13.31 -1.02
C TYR A 455 -12.21 12.03 -0.34
N ILE A 456 -13.39 11.54 -0.73
CA ILE A 456 -13.91 10.27 -0.23
C ILE A 456 -14.09 9.24 -1.34
N ASN A 457 -13.62 8.04 -1.07
CA ASN A 457 -13.83 6.88 -1.91
C ASN A 457 -15.27 6.35 -1.74
N TYR A 458 -16.04 6.08 -2.80
CA TYR A 458 -17.43 5.59 -2.79
C TYR A 458 -17.62 4.43 -3.76
N ASP A 459 -18.62 3.59 -3.47
CA ASP A 459 -19.04 2.47 -4.30
C ASP A 459 -20.29 2.89 -5.11
N PRO A 460 -20.21 2.98 -6.45
CA PRO A 460 -21.33 3.38 -7.29
C PRO A 460 -22.42 2.30 -7.42
N GLN A 461 -22.09 1.03 -7.11
CA GLN A 461 -23.01 -0.10 -7.25
C GLN A 461 -24.01 -0.19 -6.10
N MET A 462 -23.78 0.54 -5.01
CA MET A 462 -24.77 0.68 -3.93
C MET A 462 -25.98 1.49 -4.45
N LYS A 463 -27.11 0.79 -4.61
CA LYS A 463 -28.37 1.37 -5.09
C LYS A 463 -28.98 2.35 -4.07
N ASP A 464 -28.81 2.06 -2.78
CA ASP A 464 -29.44 2.80 -1.67
C ASP A 464 -28.44 3.76 -0.98
N THR A 465 -27.86 4.70 -1.74
CA THR A 465 -27.03 5.76 -1.15
C THR A 465 -27.91 6.76 -0.42
N THR A 466 -27.62 7.00 0.86
CA THR A 466 -28.26 8.04 1.68
C THR A 466 -27.22 9.10 2.02
N VAL A 467 -27.62 10.36 2.11
CA VAL A 467 -26.76 11.42 2.63
C VAL A 467 -26.83 11.35 4.16
N TYR A 468 -25.66 11.30 4.81
CA TYR A 468 -25.54 11.35 6.26
C TYR A 468 -25.52 12.82 6.72
N GLU A 469 -26.61 13.24 7.36
CA GLU A 469 -26.81 14.63 7.75
C GLU A 469 -25.98 15.01 8.98
N LYS A 470 -25.65 14.06 9.86
CA LYS A 470 -24.80 14.33 11.03
C LYS A 470 -23.31 14.39 10.68
N ASN A 471 -22.93 14.11 9.44
CA ASN A 471 -21.54 14.32 9.03
C ASN A 471 -21.22 15.82 8.89
N THR A 472 -19.99 16.19 9.22
CA THR A 472 -19.51 17.58 9.13
C THR A 472 -19.35 18.08 7.69
N TYR A 473 -19.24 17.19 6.71
CA TYR A 473 -19.18 17.50 5.29
C TYR A 473 -20.56 17.46 4.62
N LYS A 474 -20.76 18.31 3.61
CA LYS A 474 -21.97 18.34 2.76
C LYS A 474 -22.04 17.10 1.88
N GLU A 475 -23.26 16.60 1.68
CA GLU A 475 -23.56 15.48 0.79
C GLU A 475 -22.69 14.23 1.03
N TYR A 476 -22.36 13.97 2.29
CA TYR A 476 -21.56 12.82 2.69
C TYR A 476 -22.35 11.52 2.47
N PRO A 477 -21.94 10.64 1.55
CA PRO A 477 -22.73 9.48 1.17
C PRO A 477 -22.47 8.28 2.08
N SER A 478 -23.54 7.54 2.39
CA SER A 478 -23.48 6.26 3.11
C SER A 478 -22.69 5.20 2.34
N SER A 479 -22.59 5.31 1.01
CA SER A 479 -21.92 4.36 0.12
C SER A 479 -20.40 4.56 -0.01
N ARG A 480 -19.75 5.20 0.97
CA ARG A 480 -18.28 5.28 1.04
C ARG A 480 -17.64 3.88 1.05
N VAL A 481 -16.56 3.67 0.30
CA VAL A 481 -15.70 2.47 0.41
C VAL A 481 -15.03 2.50 1.77
N LYS A 482 -15.44 1.59 2.63
CA LYS A 482 -14.99 1.52 4.02
C LYS A 482 -15.11 0.09 4.54
N SER A 483 -14.41 -0.20 5.63
CA SER A 483 -14.52 -1.48 6.30
C SER A 483 -15.94 -1.71 6.84
N ARG A 484 -16.26 -2.98 7.13
CA ARG A 484 -17.55 -3.32 7.76
C ARG A 484 -17.71 -2.63 9.12
N SER A 485 -16.64 -2.52 9.91
CA SER A 485 -16.62 -1.83 11.20
C SER A 485 -16.92 -0.33 11.05
N GLU A 486 -16.27 0.33 10.10
CA GLU A 486 -16.55 1.74 9.78
C GLU A 486 -17.99 1.93 9.30
N SER A 487 -18.48 1.03 8.44
CA SER A 487 -19.86 1.09 7.94
C SER A 487 -20.89 1.04 9.07
N MET A 488 -20.72 0.10 10.00
CA MET A 488 -21.60 -0.04 11.16
C MET A 488 -21.50 1.15 12.10
N PHE A 489 -20.29 1.68 12.30
CA PHE A 489 -20.06 2.82 13.18
C PHE A 489 -20.67 4.12 12.63
N GLU A 490 -20.45 4.44 11.36
CA GLU A 490 -21.06 5.62 10.74
C GLU A 490 -22.58 5.53 10.73
N PHE A 491 -23.14 4.34 10.47
CA PHE A 491 -24.59 4.12 10.57
C PHE A 491 -25.12 4.37 11.98
N TYR A 492 -24.39 3.93 13.02
CA TYR A 492 -24.72 4.25 14.41
C TYR A 492 -24.65 5.75 14.68
N CYS A 493 -23.61 6.45 14.20
CA CYS A 493 -23.48 7.88 14.37
C CYS A 493 -24.65 8.65 13.73
N GLU A 494 -25.08 8.24 12.55
CA GLU A 494 -26.21 8.86 11.86
C GLU A 494 -27.53 8.62 12.60
N THR A 495 -27.79 7.37 13.00
CA THR A 495 -29.09 6.97 13.57
C THR A 495 -29.26 7.26 15.06
N SER A 496 -28.17 7.45 15.82
CA SER A 496 -28.23 7.63 17.27
C SER A 496 -28.58 9.05 17.68
N ASP A 497 -29.59 9.21 18.54
CA ASP A 497 -29.96 10.51 19.15
C ASP A 497 -28.91 11.05 20.13
N ASN A 498 -27.93 10.24 20.50
CA ASN A 498 -26.85 10.66 21.39
C ASN A 498 -25.70 11.36 20.64
N ILE A 499 -25.68 11.32 19.31
CA ILE A 499 -24.63 11.89 18.47
C ILE A 499 -25.14 13.17 17.80
N LYS A 500 -24.40 14.27 18.01
CA LYS A 500 -24.69 15.58 17.41
C LYS A 500 -24.07 15.69 16.01
N TRP A 501 -22.79 15.35 15.90
CA TRP A 501 -22.09 15.27 14.62
C TRP A 501 -20.91 14.30 14.69
N PHE A 502 -20.45 13.85 13.52
CA PHE A 502 -19.24 13.06 13.38
C PHE A 502 -18.40 13.52 12.17
N TYR A 503 -17.08 13.40 12.31
CA TYR A 503 -16.07 13.70 11.30
C TYR A 503 -15.24 12.45 11.06
N LYS A 504 -15.10 12.05 9.79
CA LYS A 504 -14.14 11.02 9.36
C LYS A 504 -12.81 11.71 9.09
N ASN A 505 -11.76 11.28 9.77
CA ASN A 505 -10.41 11.80 9.57
C ASN A 505 -9.70 11.08 8.41
N GLY A 506 -8.74 11.76 7.79
CA GLY A 506 -7.87 11.19 6.77
C GLY A 506 -6.76 10.31 7.35
N GLU A 507 -6.08 9.58 6.47
CA GLU A 507 -5.12 8.52 6.86
C GLU A 507 -3.68 9.04 7.03
N SER A 508 -3.26 10.03 6.25
CA SER A 508 -1.90 10.57 6.31
C SER A 508 -1.77 11.92 5.58
N ALA A 509 -1.65 13.02 6.31
CA ALA A 509 -1.22 14.35 5.83
C ALA A 509 -1.25 15.36 6.99
N ASP A 510 -0.50 16.46 6.89
CA ASP A 510 -0.42 17.46 7.97
C ASP A 510 -1.75 18.20 8.21
N ASN A 511 -2.62 18.28 7.21
CA ASN A 511 -3.96 18.88 7.35
C ASN A 511 -4.94 17.99 8.15
N TYR A 512 -4.62 16.73 8.42
CA TYR A 512 -5.46 15.84 9.24
C TYR A 512 -5.12 15.91 10.72
N PHE A 513 -6.08 15.52 11.55
CA PHE A 513 -5.86 15.46 12.99
C PHE A 513 -4.90 14.31 13.31
N SER A 514 -3.82 14.60 14.03
CA SER A 514 -2.88 13.58 14.47
C SER A 514 -2.45 13.76 15.91
N ILE A 515 -2.12 12.63 16.53
CA ILE A 515 -1.38 12.56 17.79
C ILE A 515 -0.03 11.88 17.53
N VAL A 516 0.95 12.10 18.39
CA VAL A 516 2.29 11.49 18.25
C VAL A 516 2.48 10.41 19.32
N TYR A 517 2.97 9.25 18.91
CA TYR A 517 3.41 8.18 19.81
C TYR A 517 4.87 7.80 19.52
N VAL A 518 5.51 7.11 20.46
CA VAL A 518 6.92 6.72 20.38
C VAL A 518 7.03 5.21 20.49
N ASN A 519 7.83 4.56 19.63
CA ASN A 519 8.03 3.11 19.69
C ASN A 519 9.22 2.70 20.59
N ALA A 520 9.52 1.40 20.66
CA ALA A 520 10.60 0.85 21.48
C ALA A 520 12.02 1.36 21.10
N VAL A 521 12.20 1.93 19.92
CA VAL A 521 13.49 2.51 19.45
C VAL A 521 13.50 4.04 19.50
N GLN A 522 12.62 4.65 20.31
CA GLN A 522 12.45 6.10 20.46
C GLN A 522 12.07 6.86 19.17
N LYS A 523 11.60 6.14 18.15
CA LYS A 523 11.09 6.77 16.93
C LYS A 523 9.68 7.28 17.16
N LYS A 524 9.45 8.52 16.77
CA LYS A 524 8.14 9.19 16.83
C LYS A 524 7.34 8.86 15.57
N PHE A 525 6.05 8.60 15.74
CA PHE A 525 5.11 8.34 14.66
C PHE A 525 3.86 9.20 14.84
N HIS A 526 3.26 9.61 13.73
CA HIS A 526 1.91 10.13 13.73
C HIS A 526 0.90 9.00 13.80
N PHE A 527 -0.12 9.17 14.62
CA PHE A 527 -1.34 8.39 14.62
C PHE A 527 -2.51 9.27 14.21
N TYR A 528 -3.23 8.83 13.19
CA TYR A 528 -4.41 9.48 12.65
C TYR A 528 -5.63 8.62 13.03
N PRO A 529 -6.39 9.00 14.07
CA PRO A 529 -7.56 8.24 14.48
C PRO A 529 -8.66 8.32 13.43
N ASP A 530 -9.45 7.27 13.26
CA ASP A 530 -10.46 7.20 12.21
C ASP A 530 -11.54 8.30 12.28
N TYR A 531 -12.06 8.60 13.47
CA TYR A 531 -13.19 9.51 13.66
C TYR A 531 -13.01 10.46 14.84
N ILE A 532 -13.62 11.64 14.71
CA ILE A 532 -13.89 12.57 15.80
C ILE A 532 -15.41 12.74 15.88
N ILE A 533 -15.99 12.55 17.05
CA ILE A 533 -17.44 12.68 17.26
C ILE A 533 -17.74 13.68 18.37
N CYS A 534 -18.89 14.34 18.26
CA CYS A 534 -19.46 15.15 19.32
C CYS A 534 -20.79 14.55 19.75
N ASP A 535 -20.93 14.25 21.03
CA ASP A 535 -22.20 13.80 21.58
C ASP A 535 -23.15 14.98 21.86
N LYS A 536 -24.41 14.67 22.18
CA LYS A 536 -25.44 15.67 22.49
C LYS A 536 -25.14 16.55 23.70
N ASN A 537 -24.17 16.16 24.54
CA ASN A 537 -23.72 16.92 25.70
C ASN A 537 -22.45 17.74 25.39
N ASP A 538 -22.15 17.96 24.11
CA ASP A 538 -20.98 18.68 23.61
C ASP A 538 -19.63 18.08 24.02
N LYS A 539 -19.59 16.78 24.37
CA LYS A 539 -18.33 16.08 24.64
C LYS A 539 -17.74 15.51 23.36
N ILE A 540 -16.44 15.77 23.17
CA ILE A 540 -15.67 15.29 22.02
C ILE A 540 -15.04 13.93 22.34
N TRP A 541 -15.16 13.01 21.38
CA TRP A 541 -14.53 11.70 21.45
C TRP A 541 -13.67 11.45 20.20
N ILE A 542 -12.53 10.82 20.41
CA ILE A 542 -11.62 10.37 19.35
C ILE A 542 -11.76 8.85 19.27
N ILE A 543 -12.16 8.35 18.10
CA ILE A 543 -12.53 6.95 17.90
C ILE A 543 -11.68 6.36 16.79
N GLU A 544 -11.17 5.16 17.04
CA GLU A 544 -10.49 4.32 16.06
C GLU A 544 -11.32 3.05 15.90
N THR A 545 -11.62 2.67 14.66
CA THR A 545 -12.37 1.44 14.37
C THR A 545 -11.42 0.28 14.09
N LYS A 546 -11.78 -0.92 14.54
CA LYS A 546 -11.01 -2.15 14.27
C LYS A 546 -11.90 -3.26 13.77
N GLY A 547 -11.32 -4.12 12.93
CA GLY A 547 -11.97 -5.36 12.50
C GLY A 547 -11.99 -6.37 13.64
N GLY A 548 -13.15 -6.99 13.87
CA GLY A 548 -13.26 -8.13 14.80
C GLY A 548 -12.58 -9.40 14.25
N GLU A 549 -12.59 -10.48 15.04
CA GLU A 549 -12.09 -11.80 14.64
C GLU A 549 -12.91 -12.41 13.50
N SER A 550 -12.24 -13.14 12.60
CA SER A 550 -12.91 -13.97 11.59
C SER A 550 -13.64 -15.14 12.27
N ALA A 551 -14.54 -15.80 11.54
CA ALA A 551 -15.22 -17.01 12.01
C ALA A 551 -14.25 -18.18 12.32
N THR A 552 -13.00 -18.09 11.86
CA THR A 552 -11.91 -19.06 12.11
C THR A 552 -10.98 -18.65 13.25
N GLY A 553 -11.28 -17.56 13.98
CA GLY A 553 -10.50 -17.08 15.12
C GLY A 553 -9.25 -16.28 14.73
N GLU A 554 -9.10 -15.88 13.47
CA GLU A 554 -8.03 -14.95 13.07
C GLU A 554 -8.45 -13.54 13.44
N SER A 555 -7.72 -12.94 14.38
CA SER A 555 -7.91 -11.54 14.76
C SER A 555 -7.60 -10.62 13.58
N LYS A 556 -8.58 -9.82 13.14
CA LYS A 556 -8.33 -8.71 12.20
C LYS A 556 -7.77 -7.47 12.92
N ASN A 557 -7.13 -7.64 14.08
CA ASN A 557 -6.22 -6.62 14.63
C ASN A 557 -5.00 -6.51 13.70
N ILE A 558 -5.18 -5.78 12.59
CA ILE A 558 -4.16 -5.55 11.57
C ILE A 558 -3.09 -4.57 12.06
N ASP A 559 -3.31 -3.91 13.20
CA ASP A 559 -2.39 -2.90 13.70
C ASP A 559 -1.83 -3.27 15.08
N ILE A 560 -0.69 -3.96 15.04
CA ILE A 560 0.16 -4.32 16.19
C ILE A 560 0.51 -3.07 17.04
N LYS A 561 0.32 -1.84 16.51
CA LYS A 561 0.69 -0.59 17.17
C LYS A 561 -0.42 -0.02 18.07
N VAL A 562 -1.63 -0.59 18.09
CA VAL A 562 -2.80 -0.03 18.80
C VAL A 562 -2.57 0.11 20.31
N GLU A 563 -1.94 -0.88 20.94
CA GLU A 563 -1.66 -0.82 22.38
C GLU A 563 -0.72 0.34 22.73
N ASN A 564 0.32 0.57 21.93
CA ASN A 564 1.25 1.71 22.07
C ASN A 564 0.58 3.06 21.75
N LYS A 565 -0.45 3.07 20.88
CA LYS A 565 -1.15 4.28 20.44
C LYS A 565 -2.16 4.80 21.47
N PHE A 566 -2.83 3.93 22.21
CA PHE A 566 -4.04 4.28 22.95
C PHE A 566 -3.85 4.29 24.48
N PHE A 567 -3.37 3.21 25.10
CA PHE A 567 -3.42 3.08 26.55
C PHE A 567 -2.45 4.03 27.27
N GLU A 568 -1.20 4.13 26.82
CA GLU A 568 -0.23 5.04 27.43
C GLU A 568 -0.60 6.52 27.21
N HIS A 569 -1.17 6.86 26.04
CA HIS A 569 -1.61 8.23 25.72
C HIS A 569 -2.75 8.70 26.62
N PHE A 570 -3.74 7.85 26.90
CA PHE A 570 -4.85 8.17 27.79
C PHE A 570 -4.53 7.98 29.29
N GLY A 571 -3.26 7.73 29.62
CA GLY A 571 -2.77 7.69 31.00
C GLY A 571 -3.02 6.37 31.74
N PHE A 572 -3.34 5.28 31.03
CA PHE A 572 -3.37 3.96 31.64
C PHE A 572 -1.96 3.59 32.10
N LYS A 573 -1.87 2.97 33.28
CA LYS A 573 -0.60 2.53 33.86
C LYS A 573 -0.67 1.03 34.12
N VAL A 574 0.47 0.36 34.00
CA VAL A 574 0.64 -1.00 34.52
C VAL A 574 0.52 -0.93 36.04
N VAL A 575 -0.48 -1.60 36.59
CA VAL A 575 -0.76 -1.60 38.03
C VAL A 575 -0.51 -2.95 38.69
N ASP A 576 -0.42 -4.02 37.90
CA ASP A 576 -0.07 -5.37 38.36
C ASP A 576 0.43 -6.23 37.19
N MET A 577 1.18 -7.31 37.48
CA MET A 577 1.75 -8.21 36.47
C MET A 577 1.80 -9.67 36.96
N ILE A 578 1.57 -10.61 36.05
CA ILE A 578 1.81 -12.06 36.23
C ILE A 578 2.53 -12.59 34.99
N GLY A 579 3.82 -12.93 35.12
CA GLY A 579 4.60 -13.46 33.99
C GLY A 579 4.69 -12.46 32.84
N GLU A 580 4.10 -12.82 31.70
CA GLU A 580 4.04 -11.97 30.50
C GLU A 580 2.78 -11.09 30.41
N TYR A 581 1.84 -11.27 31.34
CA TYR A 581 0.55 -10.58 31.38
C TYR A 581 0.61 -9.34 32.27
N GLU A 582 0.18 -8.21 31.74
CA GLU A 582 0.14 -6.91 32.42
C GLU A 582 -1.32 -6.48 32.64
N LEU A 583 -1.62 -5.93 33.82
CA LEU A 583 -2.91 -5.33 34.13
C LEU A 583 -2.78 -3.81 34.01
N LEU A 584 -3.43 -3.26 32.99
CA LEU A 584 -3.48 -1.81 32.73
C LEU A 584 -4.72 -1.21 33.41
N SER A 585 -4.55 -0.07 34.07
CA SER A 585 -5.64 0.66 34.73
C SER A 585 -5.52 2.16 34.52
N LEU A 586 -6.64 2.80 34.21
CA LEU A 586 -6.86 4.24 34.31
C LEU A 586 -7.83 4.49 35.46
N SER A 587 -7.29 4.80 36.63
CA SER A 587 -8.09 4.99 37.84
C SER A 587 -8.61 6.41 37.94
N PHE A 588 -9.94 6.57 37.96
CA PHE A 588 -10.60 7.86 38.19
C PHE A 588 -10.71 8.22 39.68
N GLU A 589 -10.63 7.21 40.57
CA GLU A 589 -10.84 7.36 42.02
C GLU A 589 -9.59 7.01 42.86
N GLY A 590 -8.47 6.69 42.21
CA GLY A 590 -7.19 6.36 42.86
C GLY A 590 -7.02 4.89 43.28
N THR A 591 -8.06 4.06 43.18
CA THR A 591 -7.97 2.61 43.40
C THR A 591 -7.58 1.87 42.13
N ASN A 592 -6.60 0.96 42.21
CA ASN A 592 -6.16 0.15 41.09
C ASN A 592 -6.56 -1.32 41.27
N PRO A 593 -7.02 -2.00 40.21
CA PRO A 593 -7.27 -3.42 40.24
C PRO A 593 -5.95 -4.20 40.37
N LYS A 594 -6.04 -5.41 40.90
CA LYS A 594 -4.92 -6.37 40.99
C LYS A 594 -5.40 -7.75 40.61
N PHE A 595 -4.50 -8.58 40.10
CA PHE A 595 -4.77 -10.00 39.93
C PHE A 595 -4.99 -10.67 41.29
N ASN A 596 -5.86 -11.67 41.32
CA ASN A 596 -6.05 -12.48 42.52
C ASN A 596 -4.78 -13.31 42.80
N ASP A 597 -4.45 -13.53 44.07
CA ASP A 597 -3.26 -14.29 44.48
C ASP A 597 -3.31 -15.74 43.96
N ASN A 598 -4.51 -16.30 43.78
CA ASN A 598 -4.67 -17.61 43.14
C ASN A 598 -4.21 -17.62 41.68
N ALA A 599 -4.47 -16.55 40.92
CA ALA A 599 -4.04 -16.45 39.52
C ALA A 599 -2.51 -16.43 39.39
N ARG A 600 -1.79 -15.93 40.41
CA ARG A 600 -0.32 -15.90 40.43
C ARG A 600 0.32 -17.28 40.50
N LYS A 601 -0.43 -18.30 40.93
CA LYS A 601 0.08 -19.67 41.05
C LYS A 601 0.45 -20.23 39.68
N MET A 602 -0.35 -19.93 38.65
CA MET A 602 -0.20 -20.45 37.27
C MET A 602 0.03 -21.98 37.24
N LYS A 603 -0.52 -22.68 38.23
CA LYS A 603 -0.27 -24.09 38.53
C LYS A 603 -1.49 -24.70 39.22
N ILE A 604 -1.63 -26.01 39.05
CA ILE A 604 -2.63 -26.82 39.73
C ILE A 604 -1.97 -28.08 40.29
N ASP A 605 -2.58 -28.66 41.33
CA ASP A 605 -2.09 -29.89 41.94
C ASP A 605 -2.33 -31.10 41.03
N ASN A 606 -3.45 -31.11 40.30
CA ASN A 606 -3.78 -32.16 39.35
C ASN A 606 -2.70 -32.27 38.25
N LYS A 607 -2.21 -33.49 38.00
CA LYS A 607 -1.21 -33.78 36.96
C LYS A 607 -1.83 -34.17 35.62
N GLU A 608 -3.10 -34.56 35.62
CA GLU A 608 -3.87 -34.83 34.41
C GLU A 608 -4.10 -33.56 33.60
N PHE A 609 -4.44 -33.73 32.33
CA PHE A 609 -4.79 -32.59 31.49
C PHE A 609 -6.08 -31.96 32.04
N THR A 610 -6.03 -30.69 32.42
CA THR A 610 -7.18 -30.00 33.02
C THR A 610 -7.56 -28.77 32.21
N ILE A 611 -8.84 -28.66 31.85
CA ILE A 611 -9.40 -27.49 31.16
C ILE A 611 -10.33 -26.76 32.12
N TYR A 612 -10.06 -25.50 32.38
CA TYR A 612 -11.03 -24.57 32.98
C TYR A 612 -11.76 -23.84 31.86
N TYR A 613 -13.10 -23.75 31.93
CA TYR A 613 -13.87 -23.04 30.90
C TYR A 613 -15.13 -22.36 31.45
N SER A 614 -15.55 -21.26 30.82
CA SER A 614 -16.88 -20.68 30.99
C SER A 614 -17.65 -20.73 29.65
N PRO A 615 -18.97 -20.98 29.64
CA PRO A 615 -19.75 -21.07 28.40
C PRO A 615 -20.15 -19.68 27.87
N GLU A 616 -19.18 -18.78 27.69
CA GLU A 616 -19.40 -17.42 27.17
C GLU A 616 -19.60 -17.37 25.65
N CYS A 617 -19.25 -18.46 24.97
CA CYS A 617 -19.24 -18.55 23.51
C CYS A 617 -19.65 -19.95 23.03
N PRO A 618 -20.51 -20.08 21.99
CA PRO A 618 -20.94 -21.40 21.49
C PRO A 618 -19.78 -22.26 20.97
N PHE A 619 -18.68 -21.65 20.51
CA PHE A 619 -17.49 -22.38 20.04
C PHE A 619 -16.79 -23.17 21.15
N ILE A 620 -16.87 -22.71 22.41
CA ILE A 620 -16.24 -23.37 23.56
C ILE A 620 -16.79 -24.79 23.73
N ILE A 621 -18.10 -24.98 23.54
CA ILE A 621 -18.75 -26.28 23.69
C ILE A 621 -18.33 -27.23 22.57
N ASN A 622 -18.24 -26.74 21.33
CA ASN A 622 -17.80 -27.56 20.19
C ASN A 622 -16.36 -28.03 20.36
N CYS A 623 -15.44 -27.12 20.71
CA CYS A 623 -14.05 -27.44 21.00
C CYS A 623 -13.92 -28.44 22.16
N LEU A 624 -14.70 -28.25 23.24
CA LEU A 624 -14.70 -29.18 24.36
C LEU A 624 -15.14 -30.59 23.95
N ASN A 625 -16.17 -30.71 23.11
CA ASN A 625 -16.66 -32.00 22.61
C ASN A 625 -15.59 -32.73 21.81
N GLU A 626 -14.93 -32.04 20.87
CA GLU A 626 -13.84 -32.64 20.08
C GLU A 626 -12.68 -33.15 20.95
N VAL A 627 -12.29 -32.37 21.97
CA VAL A 627 -11.22 -32.73 22.90
C VAL A 627 -11.63 -33.92 23.78
N MET A 628 -12.88 -33.94 24.28
CA MET A 628 -13.41 -35.05 25.07
C MET A 628 -13.51 -36.34 24.26
N GLU A 629 -13.96 -36.27 23.00
CA GLU A 629 -14.02 -37.43 22.10
C GLU A 629 -12.64 -37.99 21.83
N TYR A 630 -11.67 -37.14 21.47
CA TYR A 630 -10.30 -37.58 21.24
C TYR A 630 -9.66 -38.18 22.50
N ALA A 631 -9.86 -37.56 23.67
CA ALA A 631 -9.33 -38.07 24.92
C ALA A 631 -9.89 -39.46 25.25
N LYS A 632 -11.18 -39.67 24.98
CA LYS A 632 -11.85 -40.97 25.14
C LYS A 632 -11.34 -42.01 24.15
N GLU A 633 -11.17 -41.66 22.88
CA GLU A 633 -10.62 -42.55 21.83
C GLU A 633 -9.20 -43.04 22.16
N ASN A 634 -8.40 -42.21 22.83
CA ASN A 634 -6.98 -42.47 23.06
C ASN A 634 -6.64 -42.82 24.52
N ASN A 635 -7.63 -43.11 25.37
CA ASN A 635 -7.46 -43.40 26.80
C ASN A 635 -6.62 -42.36 27.57
N ILE A 636 -6.87 -41.07 27.29
CA ILE A 636 -6.19 -39.95 27.93
C ILE A 636 -7.05 -39.45 29.10
N SER A 637 -6.47 -39.36 30.30
CA SER A 637 -7.12 -38.72 31.45
C SER A 637 -7.29 -37.21 31.22
N LEU A 638 -8.54 -36.76 31.14
CA LEU A 638 -8.94 -35.38 30.94
C LEU A 638 -9.89 -34.94 32.06
N ASN A 639 -9.58 -33.82 32.70
CA ASN A 639 -10.39 -33.18 33.73
C ASN A 639 -10.95 -31.86 33.21
N VAL A 640 -12.26 -31.66 33.28
CA VAL A 640 -12.92 -30.48 32.74
C VAL A 640 -13.67 -29.76 33.86
N ILE A 641 -13.30 -28.52 34.13
CA ILE A 641 -13.80 -27.70 35.23
C ILE A 641 -14.59 -26.52 34.67
N LYS A 642 -15.91 -26.55 34.87
CA LYS A 642 -16.81 -25.46 34.47
C LYS A 642 -16.79 -24.32 35.49
N ILE A 643 -16.57 -23.11 35.01
CA ILE A 643 -16.64 -21.84 35.74
C ILE A 643 -18.01 -21.22 35.45
N ASP A 644 -18.93 -21.39 36.39
CA ASP A 644 -20.34 -20.99 36.28
C ASP A 644 -20.79 -20.09 37.46
N THR A 645 -19.85 -19.71 38.32
CA THR A 645 -20.10 -18.82 39.47
C THR A 645 -18.96 -17.82 39.63
N LEU A 646 -19.29 -16.67 40.22
CA LEU A 646 -18.31 -15.62 40.55
C LEU A 646 -17.20 -16.14 41.48
N GLU A 647 -17.54 -17.02 42.43
CA GLU A 647 -16.56 -17.61 43.35
C GLU A 647 -15.55 -18.49 42.61
N LYS A 648 -16.02 -19.38 41.71
CA LYS A 648 -15.13 -20.18 40.87
C LYS A 648 -14.24 -19.29 39.99
N ALA A 649 -14.83 -18.26 39.37
CA ALA A 649 -14.09 -17.32 38.52
C ALA A 649 -12.99 -16.56 39.29
N LYS A 650 -13.25 -16.17 40.55
CA LYS A 650 -12.24 -15.53 41.40
C LYS A 650 -11.14 -16.50 41.85
N ASN A 651 -11.42 -17.80 41.93
CA ASN A 651 -10.49 -18.81 42.44
C ASN A 651 -9.70 -19.54 41.35
N VAL A 652 -9.86 -19.17 40.07
CA VAL A 652 -9.12 -19.77 38.97
C VAL A 652 -7.60 -19.60 39.19
N PRO A 653 -6.79 -20.65 38.98
CA PRO A 653 -5.35 -20.63 39.25
C PRO A 653 -4.51 -19.95 38.15
N CYS A 654 -5.14 -19.17 37.26
CA CYS A 654 -4.50 -18.41 36.19
C CYS A 654 -5.29 -17.13 35.87
N VAL A 655 -4.73 -16.33 34.96
CA VAL A 655 -5.30 -15.04 34.52
C VAL A 655 -6.64 -15.20 33.79
N PHE A 656 -6.83 -16.29 33.07
CA PHE A 656 -7.99 -16.52 32.20
C PHE A 656 -9.04 -17.40 32.87
N ASN A 657 -10.28 -16.91 32.92
CA ASN A 657 -11.45 -17.62 33.46
C ASN A 657 -12.41 -18.11 32.36
N ASN A 658 -12.19 -17.71 31.11
CA ASN A 658 -12.99 -18.12 29.96
C ASN A 658 -12.53 -19.47 29.37
N TRP A 659 -11.22 -19.66 29.21
CA TRP A 659 -10.61 -20.94 28.84
C TRP A 659 -9.15 -20.99 29.30
N ALA A 660 -8.74 -22.07 29.97
CA ALA A 660 -7.35 -22.28 30.36
C ALA A 660 -6.97 -23.77 30.39
N ASN A 661 -5.87 -24.08 29.73
CA ASN A 661 -5.31 -25.43 29.60
C ASN A 661 -4.16 -25.63 30.60
N PHE A 662 -4.23 -26.71 31.37
CA PHE A 662 -3.17 -27.15 32.27
C PHE A 662 -2.76 -28.59 31.96
N TYR A 663 -1.47 -28.87 32.05
CA TYR A 663 -0.94 -30.23 31.92
C TYR A 663 0.26 -30.43 32.83
N LYS A 664 0.34 -31.61 33.49
CA LYS A 664 1.37 -31.93 34.49
C LYS A 664 1.47 -30.88 35.61
N GLY A 665 0.33 -30.26 35.94
CA GLY A 665 0.20 -29.23 36.98
C GLY A 665 0.73 -27.84 36.60
N LYS A 666 1.06 -27.60 35.32
CA LYS A 666 1.52 -26.29 34.82
C LYS A 666 0.51 -25.72 33.83
N TYR A 667 0.36 -24.40 33.84
CA TYR A 667 -0.36 -23.67 32.80
C TYR A 667 0.33 -23.85 31.44
N ILE A 668 -0.46 -24.11 30.40
CA ILE A 668 0.03 -24.33 29.03
C ILE A 668 -0.38 -23.17 28.12
N SER A 669 -1.67 -22.87 28.04
CA SER A 669 -2.21 -21.81 27.19
C SER A 669 -3.66 -21.49 27.54
N ASN A 670 -4.17 -20.36 27.05
CA ASN A 670 -5.58 -19.97 27.04
C ASN A 670 -6.24 -20.17 25.66
N THR A 671 -5.52 -20.76 24.70
CA THR A 671 -6.03 -21.04 23.35
C THR A 671 -7.07 -22.15 23.40
N LEU A 672 -8.21 -21.95 22.72
CA LEU A 672 -9.21 -23.01 22.51
C LEU A 672 -8.57 -24.18 21.77
N LEU A 673 -8.76 -25.39 22.28
CA LEU A 673 -8.18 -26.59 21.68
C LEU A 673 -9.22 -27.32 20.84
N ASN A 674 -8.82 -27.72 19.64
CA ASN A 674 -9.47 -28.74 18.82
C ASN A 674 -8.68 -30.06 18.89
N LYS A 675 -9.21 -31.13 18.27
CA LYS A 675 -8.57 -32.46 18.24
C LYS A 675 -7.07 -32.42 17.89
N ASN A 676 -6.69 -31.73 16.81
CA ASN A 676 -5.31 -31.69 16.31
C ASN A 676 -4.36 -30.93 17.26
N SER A 677 -4.81 -29.80 17.80
CA SER A 677 -4.03 -29.01 18.75
C SER A 677 -3.84 -29.72 20.09
N PHE A 678 -4.86 -30.45 20.56
CA PHE A 678 -4.79 -31.25 21.78
C PHE A 678 -3.83 -32.43 21.63
N GLU A 679 -3.88 -33.15 20.50
CA GLU A 679 -2.92 -34.22 20.16
C GLU A 679 -1.46 -33.74 20.22
N ARG A 680 -1.18 -32.57 19.65
CA ARG A 680 0.17 -31.97 19.64
C ARG A 680 0.70 -31.61 21.02
N ILE A 681 -0.17 -31.32 21.99
CA ILE A 681 0.25 -30.93 23.36
C ILE A 681 0.53 -32.18 24.21
N ILE A 682 -0.12 -33.29 23.91
CA ILE A 682 0.00 -34.53 24.69
C ILE A 682 1.17 -35.39 24.22
N LYS A 683 1.51 -35.35 22.93
CA LYS A 683 2.76 -35.90 22.38
C LYS A 683 3.97 -35.11 22.85
#